data_AF-A0A7Y6XHI1-F1
#
_entry.id   AF-A0A7Y6XHI1-F1
#
_cell.length_a   1.000
_cell.length_b   1.000
_cell.length_c   1.000
_cell.angle_alpha   90.00
_cell.angle_beta   90.00
_cell.angle_gamma   90.00
#
_symmetry.space_group_name_H-M   'P 1'
#
loop_
_entity.id
_entity.type
_entity.pdbx_description
1 polymer ?
#
loop_
_entity_poly.entity_id
_entity_poly.type
_entity_poly.pdbx_seq_one_letter_code
_entity_poly.pdbx_strand_id
1 'polypeptide(L)'
;MRQLLTLLLLLAAPAWAAVPTGFTETLFQSNDLNQATSMAWAPDGSGRLFITIKSGAIRVVSTANGLPQTTTPGGTTLVTSLFATEPAVHTNSECGVIGIAFDPNYIVNRYVYVFVTVSATQQQIVRYTDSNGTGTARTVIVSGLPTRGENHDGGGIGFGPDGKLYFSIGDLGNGTGVDADLTSMAAKVNRANRNGTPANDNPFNDGVGPNNEYVWARGFRNPFTLTFQPSTGLLWVNVVGTGYEQTFVVNRRNHAGYNDYENNQPAGNDYITPVIKYRTNNLDTRTLTGTGAVRAGGVATFTTTGTHGFRKGEKLTIEGVADASFNGDFYVASTPSATTFTLTQTGLPDVSSGGGTAKTQELGGCMNGGVFYDSTLFPAEYRGNYFFGDYNSANFMRVTLAEDNTVAKVDLWGTSFSSYVDATVGPDGALYTIGVSNGRLRRIVPTAPGQRLVVSGLYPRVVEGGRATFTVRLAEAPSAPVVVDAFRAAGGSTDLRLSGVSTFTFTPQDWSVPRVVTIEALEDADAVVDTATFTVASSGLTSESVLATTIEDNSAQLVLSSSNVRVTEGETATFDVSLNRAPASNVTVTVARTAGDTDLSVQSGASLTFTPANWNTPQTVTLSAASDADNADGVATFTVSATGLDSRAVTVTEADQQDLAPVITSTALTTAVVGNPYRYDVEAQGRPAPTYSLTTSPPGMSIDAATGLISWTPTTAMTVEVVVRVVNTVSPAATQTFSITVKADEAPVAVLTRPTAEERVSGASAEFYGDCIDDSGCTRAEFFVDGEQRYVDERTDNHFHFGGEHNRWDTTDLAPGGHLVKFAVVDTAGNRNEVEVKVCVGDGDCTLVPQGPPDAGSEPDAGSEPDAGAQPDAGARPDAGPILQSPGEDDGCGCGAAPVGPLAWVALAALAMSRRRRRQD
;
A
#
# COMPACT_ATOMS: atom_id res chain seq x y z
N MET A 1 -54.84 -4.13 39.12
CA MET A 1 -55.59 -3.27 38.17
C MET A 1 -54.77 -3.18 36.88
N ARG A 2 -55.45 -3.16 35.73
CA ARG A 2 -54.96 -3.43 34.37
C ARG A 2 -54.18 -2.26 33.71
N GLN A 3 -53.26 -2.64 32.82
CA GLN A 3 -52.84 -2.03 31.53
C GLN A 3 -52.20 -0.62 31.47
N LEU A 4 -50.94 -0.53 30.99
CA LEU A 4 -50.55 0.00 29.66
C LEU A 4 -49.05 -0.27 29.33
N LEU A 5 -48.78 -0.73 28.08
CA LEU A 5 -47.51 -0.70 27.31
C LEU A 5 -46.96 0.77 27.22
N THR A 6 -45.69 1.13 26.95
CA THR A 6 -44.80 0.81 25.81
C THR A 6 -43.42 1.53 25.97
N LEU A 7 -42.33 0.88 25.53
CA LEU A 7 -41.13 1.38 24.81
C LEU A 7 -40.24 2.55 25.35
N LEU A 8 -38.95 2.26 25.65
CA LEU A 8 -37.78 2.76 24.88
C LEU A 8 -36.47 2.09 25.40
N LEU A 9 -35.99 1.05 24.71
CA LEU A 9 -34.58 0.67 24.70
C LEU A 9 -33.90 1.53 23.61
N LEU A 10 -32.93 2.38 23.97
CA LEU A 10 -31.97 2.93 23.01
C LEU A 10 -30.77 1.98 22.96
N LEU A 11 -30.81 1.06 21.99
CA LEU A 11 -29.61 0.41 21.46
C LEU A 11 -28.77 1.49 20.77
N ALA A 12 -27.52 1.68 21.17
CA ALA A 12 -26.56 2.42 20.36
C ALA A 12 -26.35 1.63 19.07
N ALA A 13 -26.82 2.17 17.94
CA ALA A 13 -26.61 1.58 16.63
C ALA A 13 -25.11 1.55 16.31
N PRO A 14 -24.61 0.56 15.55
CA PRO A 14 -23.25 0.59 15.02
C PRO A 14 -23.05 1.88 14.20
N ALA A 15 -21.87 2.48 14.22
CA ALA A 15 -21.58 3.67 13.41
C ALA A 15 -21.54 3.28 11.91
N TRP A 16 -22.70 3.31 11.24
CA TRP A 16 -22.84 3.20 9.78
C TRP A 16 -22.09 4.37 9.12
N ALA A 17 -21.51 4.18 7.93
CA ALA A 17 -21.12 5.33 7.14
C ALA A 17 -22.39 6.11 6.77
N ALA A 18 -22.37 7.43 6.93
CA ALA A 18 -23.49 8.26 6.50
C ALA A 18 -23.38 8.48 4.99
N VAL A 19 -23.80 7.49 4.21
CA VAL A 19 -24.00 7.65 2.76
C VAL A 19 -25.27 8.50 2.51
N PRO A 20 -25.36 9.21 1.37
CA PRO A 20 -26.54 10.03 1.07
C PRO A 20 -27.83 9.23 1.04
N THR A 21 -28.95 9.96 1.20
CA THR A 21 -30.29 9.41 0.96
C THR A 21 -30.36 8.79 -0.44
N GLY A 22 -30.98 7.61 -0.52
CA GLY A 22 -31.06 6.82 -1.75
C GLY A 22 -29.93 5.81 -1.94
N PHE A 23 -28.96 5.74 -1.02
CA PHE A 23 -27.95 4.69 -0.96
C PHE A 23 -28.07 3.85 0.31
N THR A 24 -27.59 2.62 0.25
CA THR A 24 -27.43 1.74 1.40
C THR A 24 -26.04 1.13 1.40
N GLU A 25 -25.53 0.92 2.59
CA GLU A 25 -24.24 0.30 2.85
C GLU A 25 -24.44 -1.11 3.39
N THR A 26 -23.63 -2.06 2.93
CA THR A 26 -23.40 -3.34 3.60
C THR A 26 -21.97 -3.39 4.08
N LEU A 27 -21.78 -3.60 5.39
CA LEU A 27 -20.48 -3.74 6.00
C LEU A 27 -20.08 -5.21 6.06
N PHE A 28 -18.92 -5.52 5.52
CA PHE A 28 -18.24 -6.80 5.68
C PHE A 28 -16.97 -6.63 6.49
N GLN A 29 -16.58 -7.66 7.25
CA GLN A 29 -15.43 -7.58 8.16
C GLN A 29 -14.61 -8.87 8.19
N SER A 30 -13.29 -8.72 8.34
CA SER A 30 -12.38 -9.80 8.72
C SER A 30 -11.15 -9.23 9.41
N ASN A 31 -10.67 -9.87 10.47
CA ASN A 31 -9.44 -9.46 11.17
C ASN A 31 -8.20 -9.58 10.27
N ASP A 32 -8.23 -10.47 9.27
CA ASP A 32 -7.17 -10.61 8.26
C ASP A 32 -6.99 -9.34 7.40
N LEU A 33 -7.97 -8.44 7.42
CA LEU A 33 -7.94 -7.18 6.67
C LEU A 33 -7.54 -5.99 7.54
N ASN A 34 -7.18 -6.21 8.81
CA ASN A 34 -6.64 -5.14 9.64
C ASN A 34 -5.30 -4.66 9.07
N GLN A 35 -5.06 -3.35 9.10
CA GLN A 35 -3.94 -2.69 8.41
C GLN A 35 -3.96 -2.84 6.88
N ALA A 36 -5.15 -2.88 6.27
CA ALA A 36 -5.28 -2.80 4.83
C ALA A 36 -4.73 -1.46 4.29
N THR A 37 -4.01 -1.50 3.16
CA THR A 37 -3.38 -0.33 2.55
C THR A 37 -3.95 0.01 1.19
N SER A 38 -4.34 -0.98 0.39
CA SER A 38 -4.93 -0.81 -0.94
C SER A 38 -5.74 -2.04 -1.34
N MET A 39 -6.59 -1.92 -2.36
CA MET A 39 -7.34 -3.03 -2.93
C MET A 39 -7.56 -2.92 -4.44
N ALA A 40 -7.63 -4.06 -5.13
CA ALA A 40 -7.96 -4.11 -6.55
C ALA A 40 -8.72 -5.39 -6.92
N TRP A 41 -9.74 -5.28 -7.78
CA TRP A 41 -10.42 -6.43 -8.37
C TRP A 41 -9.58 -7.04 -9.48
N ALA A 42 -9.50 -8.36 -9.52
CA ALA A 42 -8.93 -9.08 -10.66
C ALA A 42 -9.74 -8.75 -11.93
N PRO A 43 -9.11 -8.25 -13.01
CA PRO A 43 -9.80 -7.79 -14.22
C PRO A 43 -10.21 -8.94 -15.17
N ASP A 44 -10.29 -10.17 -14.66
CA ASP A 44 -10.80 -11.35 -15.37
C ASP A 44 -12.30 -11.61 -15.13
N GLY A 45 -12.95 -10.75 -14.34
CA GLY A 45 -14.36 -10.87 -14.00
C GLY A 45 -14.67 -12.00 -13.02
N SER A 46 -13.65 -12.66 -12.43
CA SER A 46 -13.84 -13.77 -11.49
C SER A 46 -14.46 -13.34 -10.15
N GLY A 47 -14.53 -12.04 -9.88
CA GLY A 47 -14.95 -11.49 -8.61
C GLY A 47 -14.02 -11.87 -7.45
N ARG A 48 -12.70 -11.78 -7.68
CA ARG A 48 -11.69 -11.85 -6.62
C ARG A 48 -11.17 -10.44 -6.35
N LEU A 49 -11.30 -9.97 -5.11
CA LEU A 49 -10.78 -8.69 -4.62
C LEU A 49 -9.49 -8.95 -3.85
N PHE A 50 -8.39 -8.38 -4.32
CA PHE A 50 -7.08 -8.48 -3.70
C PHE A 50 -6.89 -7.27 -2.79
N ILE A 51 -6.40 -7.49 -1.57
CA ILE A 51 -6.22 -6.46 -0.55
C ILE A 51 -4.82 -6.61 0.03
N THR A 52 -4.04 -5.54 -0.01
CA THR A 52 -2.70 -5.52 0.58
C THR A 52 -2.77 -5.15 2.05
N ILE A 53 -1.99 -5.86 2.88
CA ILE A 53 -1.86 -5.61 4.31
C ILE A 53 -0.47 -5.05 4.55
N LYS A 54 -0.39 -3.97 5.33
CA LYS A 54 0.86 -3.24 5.60
C LYS A 54 2.03 -4.14 5.98
N SER A 55 1.77 -5.17 6.79
CA SER A 55 2.77 -6.11 7.32
C SER A 55 3.30 -7.15 6.33
N GLY A 56 2.80 -7.19 5.08
CA GLY A 56 3.35 -8.07 4.04
C GLY A 56 2.38 -9.07 3.43
N ALA A 57 1.24 -9.32 4.06
CA ALA A 57 0.25 -10.24 3.52
C ALA A 57 -0.55 -9.60 2.38
N ILE A 58 -0.85 -10.38 1.36
CA ILE A 58 -1.82 -10.04 0.31
C ILE A 58 -2.99 -11.01 0.46
N ARG A 59 -4.17 -10.49 0.78
CA ARG A 59 -5.39 -11.30 1.01
C ARG A 59 -6.30 -11.24 -0.20
N VAL A 60 -7.06 -12.30 -0.42
CA VAL A 60 -8.10 -12.38 -1.45
C VAL A 60 -9.45 -12.59 -0.78
N VAL A 61 -10.42 -11.76 -1.16
CA VAL A 61 -11.85 -11.97 -0.90
C VAL A 61 -12.49 -12.41 -2.20
N SER A 62 -12.97 -13.66 -2.25
CA SER A 62 -13.73 -14.16 -3.39
C SER A 62 -15.20 -13.76 -3.27
N THR A 63 -15.91 -13.80 -4.39
CA THR A 63 -17.38 -13.63 -4.39
C THR A 63 -18.08 -14.97 -4.49
N ALA A 64 -19.24 -15.07 -3.84
CA ALA A 64 -20.19 -16.16 -3.96
C ALA A 64 -21.58 -15.58 -4.24
N ASN A 65 -22.24 -16.08 -5.29
CA ASN A 65 -23.56 -15.57 -5.72
C ASN A 65 -23.59 -14.05 -6.00
N GLY A 66 -22.48 -13.49 -6.49
CA GLY A 66 -22.37 -12.07 -6.84
C GLY A 66 -22.11 -11.14 -5.66
N LEU A 67 -21.85 -11.65 -4.46
CA LEU A 67 -21.50 -10.86 -3.27
C LEU A 67 -20.18 -11.34 -2.66
N PRO A 68 -19.46 -10.51 -1.89
CA PRO A 68 -18.31 -10.96 -1.11
C PRO A 68 -18.66 -12.21 -0.29
N GLN A 69 -17.83 -13.24 -0.36
CA GLN A 69 -18.08 -14.50 0.32
C GLN A 69 -17.94 -14.33 1.82
N THR A 70 -18.91 -14.88 2.55
CA THR A 70 -18.96 -14.82 4.01
C THR A 70 -18.98 -16.22 4.62
N THR A 71 -18.55 -16.33 5.88
CA THR A 71 -18.45 -17.61 6.60
C THR A 71 -19.81 -18.30 6.77
N THR A 72 -20.88 -17.51 6.82
CA THR A 72 -22.27 -17.97 6.77
C THR A 72 -23.00 -17.29 5.61
N PRO A 73 -23.88 -18.00 4.87
CA PRO A 73 -24.65 -17.37 3.79
C PRO A 73 -25.45 -16.15 4.27
N GLY A 74 -25.23 -14.99 3.66
CA GLY A 74 -25.89 -13.73 4.01
C GLY A 74 -25.38 -13.06 5.29
N GLY A 75 -24.30 -13.57 5.90
CA GLY A 75 -23.61 -12.93 7.02
C GLY A 75 -22.77 -11.72 6.59
N THR A 76 -21.94 -11.23 7.51
CA THR A 76 -21.04 -10.07 7.28
C THR A 76 -19.56 -10.39 7.53
N THR A 77 -19.25 -11.55 8.12
CA THR A 77 -17.85 -11.98 8.33
C THR A 77 -17.30 -12.60 7.05
N LEU A 78 -16.25 -12.01 6.48
CA LEU A 78 -15.66 -12.43 5.21
C LEU A 78 -14.89 -13.73 5.33
N VAL A 79 -14.88 -14.50 4.24
CA VAL A 79 -13.87 -15.53 4.00
C VAL A 79 -12.71 -14.89 3.24
N THR A 80 -11.52 -14.95 3.82
CA THR A 80 -10.27 -14.45 3.26
C THR A 80 -9.32 -15.62 3.00
N SER A 81 -8.59 -15.58 1.88
CA SER A 81 -7.48 -16.49 1.61
C SER A 81 -6.18 -15.71 1.44
N LEU A 82 -5.04 -16.34 1.74
CA LEU A 82 -3.72 -15.74 1.51
C LEU A 82 -3.32 -15.93 0.05
N PHE A 83 -2.99 -14.84 -0.64
CA PHE A 83 -2.39 -14.86 -1.98
C PHE A 83 -0.88 -15.10 -1.88
N ALA A 84 -0.19 -14.22 -1.16
CA ALA A 84 1.24 -14.27 -0.94
C ALA A 84 1.60 -13.47 0.32
N THR A 85 2.82 -13.70 0.83
CA THR A 85 3.43 -12.92 1.90
C THR A 85 4.77 -12.41 1.40
N GLU A 86 5.01 -11.10 1.50
CA GLU A 86 6.31 -10.52 1.20
C GLU A 86 7.36 -11.00 2.21
N PRO A 87 8.54 -11.48 1.77
CA PRO A 87 9.54 -12.09 2.64
C PRO A 87 10.30 -11.09 3.51
N ALA A 88 10.33 -9.81 3.12
CA ALA A 88 10.97 -8.73 3.85
C ALA A 88 10.14 -7.46 3.69
N VAL A 89 9.67 -6.90 4.81
CA VAL A 89 8.85 -5.70 4.82
C VAL A 89 9.30 -4.80 5.96
N HIS A 90 9.57 -3.54 5.62
CA HIS A 90 9.78 -2.48 6.60
C HIS A 90 8.45 -1.75 6.82
N THR A 91 7.97 -1.69 8.06
CA THR A 91 6.59 -1.25 8.37
C THR A 91 6.50 0.04 9.20
N ASN A 92 7.63 0.72 9.41
CA ASN A 92 7.65 1.96 10.18
C ASN A 92 6.79 3.04 9.50
N SER A 93 5.98 3.76 10.28
CA SER A 93 5.17 4.91 9.81
C SER A 93 4.35 4.62 8.53
N GLU A 94 4.67 5.13 7.34
CA GLU A 94 3.88 4.93 6.11
C GLU A 94 4.35 3.71 5.30
N CYS A 95 5.51 3.16 5.64
CA CYS A 95 6.12 2.03 4.95
C CYS A 95 5.30 0.73 5.07
N GLY A 96 5.47 -0.17 4.10
CA GLY A 96 4.91 -1.51 4.13
C GLY A 96 4.64 -2.03 2.72
N VAL A 97 3.66 -2.91 2.58
CA VAL A 97 3.04 -3.17 1.27
C VAL A 97 1.95 -2.12 1.06
N ILE A 98 2.12 -1.23 0.08
CA ILE A 98 1.39 0.05 0.00
C ILE A 98 0.70 0.31 -1.35
N GLY A 99 0.81 -0.61 -2.30
CA GLY A 99 0.11 -0.48 -3.59
C GLY A 99 -0.03 -1.81 -4.31
N ILE A 100 -1.09 -1.95 -5.11
CA ILE A 100 -1.36 -3.11 -5.95
C ILE A 100 -1.93 -2.70 -7.31
N ALA A 101 -1.49 -3.37 -8.38
CA ALA A 101 -2.02 -3.18 -9.73
C ALA A 101 -2.00 -4.51 -10.52
N PHE A 102 -2.94 -4.67 -11.46
CA PHE A 102 -2.96 -5.80 -12.37
C PHE A 102 -2.40 -5.41 -13.73
N ASP A 103 -1.66 -6.32 -14.37
CA ASP A 103 -1.23 -6.14 -15.75
C ASP A 103 -2.45 -5.95 -16.67
N PRO A 104 -2.41 -5.05 -17.67
CA PRO A 104 -3.53 -4.87 -18.58
C PRO A 104 -3.87 -6.12 -19.40
N ASN A 105 -2.94 -7.08 -19.53
CA ASN A 105 -3.17 -8.39 -20.14
C ASN A 105 -3.25 -9.54 -19.10
N TYR A 106 -3.69 -9.22 -17.87
CA TYR A 106 -3.80 -10.16 -16.75
C TYR A 106 -4.57 -11.45 -17.09
N ILE A 107 -5.57 -11.39 -17.96
CA ILE A 107 -6.33 -12.58 -18.38
C ILE A 107 -5.41 -13.63 -19.02
N VAL A 108 -4.37 -13.20 -19.73
CA VAL A 108 -3.43 -14.07 -20.42
C VAL A 108 -2.22 -14.38 -19.54
N ASN A 109 -1.61 -13.37 -18.91
CA ASN A 109 -0.32 -13.52 -18.22
C ASN A 109 -0.42 -13.73 -16.70
N ARG A 110 -1.58 -13.44 -16.10
CA ARG A 110 -1.86 -13.56 -14.65
C ARG A 110 -0.95 -12.72 -13.76
N TYR A 111 -0.38 -11.63 -14.25
CA TYR A 111 0.57 -10.82 -13.49
C TYR A 111 -0.09 -9.80 -12.55
N VAL A 112 0.39 -9.78 -11.30
CA VAL A 112 -0.03 -8.86 -10.24
C VAL A 112 1.20 -8.13 -9.72
N TYR A 113 1.16 -6.79 -9.73
CA TYR A 113 2.25 -5.90 -9.31
C TYR A 113 1.94 -5.35 -7.92
N VAL A 114 2.97 -5.27 -7.07
CA VAL A 114 2.85 -4.85 -5.67
C VAL A 114 3.99 -3.89 -5.35
N PHE A 115 3.67 -2.77 -4.69
CA PHE A 115 4.64 -1.80 -4.20
C PHE A 115 4.96 -2.09 -2.73
N VAL A 116 6.24 -2.31 -2.40
CA VAL A 116 6.69 -2.73 -1.07
C VAL A 116 7.93 -1.96 -0.60
N THR A 117 7.90 -1.47 0.63
CA THR A 117 9.09 -1.00 1.36
C THR A 117 9.80 -2.21 1.98
N VAL A 118 11.06 -2.46 1.60
CA VAL A 118 11.81 -3.67 2.00
C VAL A 118 12.87 -3.40 3.06
N SER A 119 13.29 -2.14 3.23
CA SER A 119 14.22 -1.70 4.28
C SER A 119 14.00 -0.22 4.59
N ALA A 120 14.71 0.30 5.60
CA ALA A 120 14.69 1.73 5.92
C ALA A 120 15.26 2.65 4.82
N THR A 121 15.85 2.09 3.75
CA THR A 121 16.46 2.88 2.66
C THR A 121 16.02 2.45 1.28
N GLN A 122 15.17 1.41 1.16
CA GLN A 122 14.80 0.85 -0.12
C GLN A 122 13.34 0.40 -0.18
N GLN A 123 12.68 0.77 -1.28
CA GLN A 123 11.42 0.21 -1.75
C GLN A 123 11.62 -0.53 -3.07
N GLN A 124 10.63 -1.34 -3.44
CA GLN A 124 10.62 -2.15 -4.65
C GLN A 124 9.21 -2.23 -5.23
N ILE A 125 9.13 -2.42 -6.54
CA ILE A 125 7.93 -2.97 -7.18
C ILE A 125 8.24 -4.42 -7.52
N VAL A 126 7.36 -5.31 -7.07
CA VAL A 126 7.48 -6.75 -7.28
C VAL A 126 6.26 -7.27 -8.04
N ARG A 127 6.45 -8.36 -8.77
CA ARG A 127 5.39 -9.00 -9.55
C ARG A 127 5.25 -10.46 -9.15
N TYR A 128 4.01 -10.90 -8.97
CA TYR A 128 3.62 -12.29 -8.83
C TYR A 128 2.88 -12.77 -10.08
N THR A 129 2.94 -14.08 -10.30
CA THR A 129 2.03 -14.79 -11.20
C THR A 129 0.91 -15.42 -10.37
N ASP A 130 -0.33 -15.02 -10.65
CA ASP A 130 -1.51 -15.55 -9.99
C ASP A 130 -1.89 -16.94 -10.52
N SER A 131 -1.72 -17.93 -9.66
CA SER A 131 -2.19 -19.30 -9.85
C SER A 131 -3.48 -19.51 -9.05
N ASN A 132 -4.61 -19.03 -9.58
CA ASN A 132 -5.95 -19.22 -9.02
C ASN A 132 -6.15 -18.75 -7.56
N GLY A 133 -5.60 -17.59 -7.22
CA GLY A 133 -5.68 -17.01 -5.88
C GLY A 133 -4.46 -17.29 -5.02
N THR A 134 -3.41 -17.91 -5.59
CA THR A 134 -2.11 -18.10 -4.96
C THR A 134 -1.01 -17.46 -5.80
N GLY A 135 -0.22 -16.59 -5.18
CA GLY A 135 0.89 -15.88 -5.82
C GLY A 135 2.12 -16.78 -5.93
N THR A 136 2.68 -16.87 -7.13
CA THR A 136 3.88 -17.65 -7.45
C THR A 136 4.87 -16.80 -8.23
N ALA A 137 6.10 -17.30 -8.45
CA ALA A 137 7.11 -16.65 -9.29
C ALA A 137 7.36 -15.15 -8.98
N ARG A 138 7.53 -14.83 -7.68
CA ARG A 138 7.86 -13.48 -7.21
C ARG A 138 9.11 -12.98 -7.94
N THR A 139 8.97 -11.88 -8.68
CA THR A 139 10.04 -11.24 -9.44
C THR A 139 10.15 -9.78 -9.02
N VAL A 140 11.34 -9.28 -8.70
CA VAL A 140 11.55 -7.84 -8.51
C VAL A 140 11.54 -7.17 -9.89
N ILE A 141 10.66 -6.19 -10.08
CA ILE A 141 10.46 -5.48 -11.35
C ILE A 141 11.23 -4.17 -11.35
N VAL A 142 11.06 -3.36 -10.30
CA VAL A 142 11.85 -2.14 -10.09
C VAL A 142 12.45 -2.21 -8.70
N SER A 143 13.78 -2.15 -8.63
CA SER A 143 14.53 -2.11 -7.37
C SER A 143 15.07 -0.71 -7.10
N GLY A 144 15.60 -0.48 -5.89
CA GLY A 144 16.29 0.78 -5.56
C GLY A 144 15.38 2.01 -5.54
N LEU A 145 14.07 1.83 -5.30
CA LEU A 145 13.17 2.95 -5.13
C LEU A 145 13.49 3.66 -3.80
N PRO A 146 13.67 4.99 -3.79
CA PRO A 146 14.14 5.69 -2.59
C PRO A 146 13.09 5.73 -1.48
N THR A 147 13.57 5.65 -0.24
CA THR A 147 12.82 5.90 0.99
C THR A 147 13.80 6.30 2.10
N ARG A 148 13.28 6.92 3.16
CA ARG A 148 13.97 7.09 4.44
C ARG A 148 13.45 6.15 5.54
N GLY A 149 12.56 5.23 5.18
CA GLY A 149 11.97 4.25 6.10
C GLY A 149 11.00 4.89 7.09
N GLU A 150 10.37 6.01 6.71
CA GLU A 150 9.57 6.86 7.59
C GLU A 150 8.23 7.25 6.92
N ASN A 151 8.15 8.45 6.35
CA ASN A 151 6.94 9.02 5.77
C ASN A 151 7.20 9.58 4.37
N HIS A 152 6.10 9.84 3.67
CA HIS A 152 6.02 10.27 2.27
C HIS A 152 6.64 9.26 1.32
N ASP A 153 6.40 7.98 1.59
CA ASP A 153 6.88 6.85 0.79
C ASP A 153 6.17 6.72 -0.57
N GLY A 154 4.99 7.36 -0.71
CA GLY A 154 4.15 7.27 -1.90
C GLY A 154 3.34 5.97 -1.91
N GLY A 155 3.43 5.21 -3.00
CA GLY A 155 2.78 3.89 -3.13
C GLY A 155 1.70 3.82 -4.21
N GLY A 156 1.29 4.96 -4.78
CA GLY A 156 0.44 4.99 -5.96
C GLY A 156 1.05 4.19 -7.10
N ILE A 157 0.30 3.25 -7.67
CA ILE A 157 0.75 2.35 -8.74
C ILE A 157 -0.42 2.02 -9.68
N GLY A 158 -0.17 1.94 -10.99
CA GLY A 158 -1.20 1.61 -11.96
C GLY A 158 -0.69 1.56 -13.39
N PHE A 159 -1.53 1.10 -14.33
CA PHE A 159 -1.17 1.04 -15.75
C PHE A 159 -1.91 2.11 -16.55
N GLY A 160 -1.14 2.84 -17.37
CA GLY A 160 -1.66 3.88 -18.25
C GLY A 160 -2.37 3.33 -19.49
N PRO A 161 -3.04 4.21 -20.27
CA PRO A 161 -3.60 3.83 -21.58
C PRO A 161 -2.55 3.39 -22.60
N ASP A 162 -1.27 3.69 -22.35
CA ASP A 162 -0.11 3.30 -23.14
C ASP A 162 0.50 1.94 -22.71
N GLY A 163 -0.16 1.23 -21.77
CA GLY A 163 0.31 -0.06 -21.27
C GLY A 163 1.54 0.00 -20.39
N LYS A 164 2.01 1.19 -20.01
CA LYS A 164 3.18 1.38 -19.14
C LYS A 164 2.78 1.40 -17.68
N LEU A 165 3.73 1.00 -16.82
CA LEU A 165 3.58 1.01 -15.38
C LEU A 165 3.90 2.41 -14.84
N TYR A 166 2.97 3.02 -14.13
CA TYR A 166 3.15 4.30 -13.44
C TYR A 166 3.21 4.07 -11.95
N PHE A 167 4.08 4.80 -11.26
CA PHE A 167 4.20 4.75 -9.81
C PHE A 167 4.66 6.08 -9.22
N SER A 168 4.27 6.41 -7.99
CA SER A 168 4.60 7.69 -7.36
C SER A 168 5.33 7.51 -6.03
N ILE A 169 6.29 8.42 -5.78
CA ILE A 169 7.11 8.46 -4.56
C ILE A 169 7.13 9.91 -4.07
N GLY A 170 6.92 10.11 -2.77
CA GLY A 170 6.97 11.43 -2.15
C GLY A 170 8.39 11.95 -1.92
N ASP A 171 8.47 13.08 -1.25
CA ASP A 171 9.70 13.81 -0.94
C ASP A 171 10.46 13.23 0.27
N LEU A 172 10.09 12.03 0.71
CA LEU A 172 10.69 11.27 1.81
C LEU A 172 10.65 11.97 3.19
N GLY A 173 9.73 12.93 3.35
CA GLY A 173 9.55 13.68 4.60
C GLY A 173 10.55 14.81 4.83
N ASN A 174 11.52 14.98 3.93
CA ASN A 174 12.61 15.95 4.10
C ASN A 174 12.85 16.81 2.84
N GLY A 175 11.93 16.82 1.88
CA GLY A 175 12.10 17.58 0.64
C GLY A 175 13.07 16.93 -0.37
N THR A 176 13.35 15.63 -0.29
CA THR A 176 14.21 14.98 -1.30
C THR A 176 13.56 15.03 -2.67
N GLY A 177 14.31 15.43 -3.70
CA GLY A 177 13.83 15.44 -5.09
C GLY A 177 12.92 16.62 -5.46
N VAL A 178 12.72 17.60 -4.58
CA VAL A 178 11.97 18.83 -4.87
C VAL A 178 12.76 19.77 -5.80
N ASP A 179 12.18 20.93 -6.16
CA ASP A 179 12.84 22.03 -6.89
C ASP A 179 13.53 21.65 -8.21
N ALA A 180 12.82 20.84 -8.99
CA ALA A 180 13.24 20.33 -10.30
C ALA A 180 14.45 19.40 -10.32
N ASP A 181 14.87 18.83 -9.18
CA ASP A 181 15.85 17.74 -9.15
C ASP A 181 15.32 16.54 -9.97
N LEU A 182 16.01 16.21 -11.06
CA LEU A 182 15.69 15.08 -11.92
C LEU A 182 16.52 13.84 -11.63
N THR A 183 17.51 13.91 -10.74
CA THR A 183 18.43 12.80 -10.42
C THR A 183 17.79 11.75 -9.51
N SER A 184 16.69 12.11 -8.83
CA SER A 184 15.95 11.27 -7.90
C SER A 184 14.53 10.94 -8.38
N MET A 185 14.07 9.72 -8.06
CA MET A 185 12.67 9.30 -8.21
C MET A 185 11.74 9.85 -7.12
N ALA A 186 12.28 10.47 -6.06
CA ALA A 186 11.51 11.10 -4.98
C ALA A 186 10.85 12.41 -5.45
N ALA A 187 9.70 12.73 -4.86
CA ALA A 187 8.84 13.86 -5.24
C ALA A 187 8.35 13.79 -6.70
N LYS A 188 8.17 12.57 -7.24
CA LYS A 188 7.83 12.31 -8.66
C LYS A 188 6.61 11.39 -8.83
N VAL A 189 6.03 11.53 -10.02
CA VAL A 189 5.36 10.42 -10.71
C VAL A 189 6.37 9.86 -11.71
N ASN A 190 6.58 8.55 -11.65
CA ASN A 190 7.51 7.78 -12.45
C ASN A 190 6.75 6.86 -13.41
N ARG A 191 7.40 6.47 -14.52
CA ARG A 191 6.85 5.60 -15.56
C ARG A 191 7.90 4.61 -16.05
N ALA A 192 7.54 3.34 -16.11
CA ALA A 192 8.38 2.23 -16.54
C ALA A 192 7.65 1.34 -17.54
N ASN A 193 8.41 0.54 -18.28
CA ASN A 193 7.85 -0.59 -19.02
C ASN A 193 7.27 -1.65 -18.09
N ARG A 194 6.44 -2.57 -18.61
CA ARG A 194 5.83 -3.66 -17.83
C ARG A 194 6.87 -4.57 -17.15
N ASN A 195 8.07 -4.68 -17.71
CA ASN A 195 9.19 -5.43 -17.14
C ASN A 195 10.08 -4.60 -16.21
N GLY A 196 9.73 -3.34 -15.95
CA GLY A 196 10.41 -2.47 -15.01
C GLY A 196 11.55 -1.64 -15.57
N THR A 197 11.92 -1.77 -16.85
CA THR A 197 12.95 -0.89 -17.42
C THR A 197 12.41 0.53 -17.63
N PRO A 198 13.25 1.58 -17.58
CA PRO A 198 12.81 2.92 -17.93
C PRO A 198 12.25 2.94 -19.36
N ALA A 199 11.20 3.73 -19.58
CA ALA A 199 10.65 3.90 -20.91
C ALA A 199 11.47 4.96 -21.67
N ASN A 200 11.89 4.64 -22.90
CA ASN A 200 12.74 5.52 -23.68
C ASN A 200 12.06 6.83 -24.10
N ASP A 201 10.74 6.79 -24.21
CA ASP A 201 9.94 7.97 -24.48
C ASP A 201 9.69 8.79 -23.20
N ASN A 202 10.24 8.49 -22.02
CA ASN A 202 10.05 9.36 -20.84
C ASN A 202 10.63 10.78 -21.07
N PRO A 203 10.01 11.83 -20.48
CA PRO A 203 10.33 13.23 -20.80
C PRO A 203 11.71 13.70 -20.34
N PHE A 204 12.32 13.02 -19.37
CA PHE A 204 13.63 13.38 -18.80
C PHE A 204 14.69 12.31 -19.00
N ASN A 205 14.36 11.25 -19.74
CA ASN A 205 15.32 10.22 -20.09
C ASN A 205 16.41 10.80 -21.00
N ASP A 206 17.65 10.82 -20.51
CA ASP A 206 18.84 11.32 -21.21
C ASP A 206 19.91 10.22 -21.40
N GLY A 207 19.56 8.97 -21.11
CA GLY A 207 20.39 7.80 -21.33
C GLY A 207 21.57 7.69 -20.36
N VAL A 208 22.69 8.34 -20.67
CA VAL A 208 23.92 8.32 -19.82
C VAL A 208 24.07 9.67 -19.09
N GLY A 209 22.96 10.38 -18.88
CA GLY A 209 22.96 11.67 -18.20
C GLY A 209 22.64 11.56 -16.71
N PRO A 210 22.61 12.71 -16.01
CA PRO A 210 22.35 12.73 -14.58
C PRO A 210 20.89 12.49 -14.21
N ASN A 211 19.96 12.58 -15.17
CA ASN A 211 18.54 12.43 -14.87
C ASN A 211 18.20 10.98 -14.63
N ASN A 212 17.29 10.76 -13.69
CA ASN A 212 16.64 9.48 -13.52
C ASN A 212 15.67 9.24 -14.68
N GLU A 213 15.84 8.13 -15.39
CA GLU A 213 15.15 7.85 -16.64
C GLU A 213 13.67 7.49 -16.45
N TYR A 214 13.24 7.23 -15.21
CA TYR A 214 11.85 6.91 -14.89
C TYR A 214 10.95 8.14 -14.75
N VAL A 215 11.52 9.34 -14.59
CA VAL A 215 10.73 10.52 -14.23
C VAL A 215 9.74 10.89 -15.34
N TRP A 216 8.44 10.91 -14.99
CA TRP A 216 7.36 11.34 -15.87
C TRP A 216 6.88 12.76 -15.56
N ALA A 217 6.68 13.06 -14.27
CA ALA A 217 6.31 14.37 -13.75
C ALA A 217 6.95 14.59 -12.37
N ARG A 218 7.07 15.84 -11.93
CA ARG A 218 7.88 16.22 -10.75
C ARG A 218 7.24 17.28 -9.84
N GLY A 219 7.87 17.50 -8.68
CA GLY A 219 7.54 18.60 -7.78
C GLY A 219 6.31 18.35 -6.94
N PHE A 220 6.14 17.11 -6.47
CA PHE A 220 5.06 16.69 -5.57
C PHE A 220 5.61 16.52 -4.15
N ARG A 221 4.79 16.77 -3.10
CA ARG A 221 5.17 16.48 -1.72
C ARG A 221 4.97 15.00 -1.40
N ASN A 222 3.73 14.55 -1.24
CA ASN A 222 3.40 13.16 -0.96
C ASN A 222 2.30 12.67 -1.93
N PRO A 223 2.64 12.31 -3.19
CA PRO A 223 1.70 11.76 -4.16
C PRO A 223 1.32 10.33 -3.77
N PHE A 224 0.38 10.21 -2.82
CA PHE A 224 0.06 8.98 -2.11
C PHE A 224 -0.66 7.95 -3.00
N THR A 225 -1.60 8.41 -3.82
CA THR A 225 -2.41 7.55 -4.71
C THR A 225 -2.57 8.15 -6.10
N LEU A 226 -2.77 7.28 -7.09
CA LEU A 226 -3.03 7.67 -8.47
C LEU A 226 -4.10 6.78 -9.08
N THR A 227 -4.82 7.30 -10.07
CA THR A 227 -5.75 6.53 -10.88
C THR A 227 -5.87 7.12 -12.28
N PHE A 228 -6.22 6.30 -13.26
CA PHE A 228 -6.49 6.76 -14.62
C PHE A 228 -7.99 6.92 -14.83
N GLN A 229 -8.41 8.08 -15.34
CA GLN A 229 -9.78 8.28 -15.77
C GLN A 229 -10.10 7.27 -16.91
N PRO A 230 -11.07 6.36 -16.75
CA PRO A 230 -11.28 5.27 -17.69
C PRO A 230 -11.57 5.75 -19.11
N SER A 231 -12.45 6.76 -19.24
CA SER A 231 -12.93 7.28 -20.54
C SER A 231 -11.92 8.09 -21.34
N THR A 232 -10.96 8.76 -20.68
CA THR A 232 -10.03 9.70 -21.34
C THR A 232 -8.57 9.26 -21.24
N GLY A 233 -8.23 8.38 -20.29
CA GLY A 233 -6.84 8.02 -20.00
C GLY A 233 -6.04 9.09 -19.24
N LEU A 234 -6.68 10.16 -18.76
CA LEU A 234 -5.99 11.18 -17.96
C LEU A 234 -5.58 10.62 -16.59
N LEU A 235 -4.34 10.88 -16.18
CA LEU A 235 -3.79 10.47 -14.89
C LEU A 235 -4.17 11.48 -13.81
N TRP A 236 -4.88 11.02 -12.79
CA TRP A 236 -5.23 11.79 -11.60
C TRP A 236 -4.36 11.35 -10.43
N VAL A 237 -3.75 12.30 -9.74
CA VAL A 237 -2.81 12.03 -8.64
C VAL A 237 -3.23 12.83 -7.42
N ASN A 238 -3.50 12.14 -6.32
CA ASN A 238 -3.79 12.74 -5.04
C ASN A 238 -2.49 12.96 -4.27
N VAL A 239 -2.35 14.14 -3.69
CA VAL A 239 -1.12 14.63 -3.08
C VAL A 239 -1.47 15.25 -1.73
N VAL A 240 -0.85 14.72 -0.68
CA VAL A 240 -0.93 15.30 0.67
C VAL A 240 0.13 16.39 0.78
N GLY A 241 -0.32 17.63 0.92
CA GLY A 241 0.50 18.83 1.05
C GLY A 241 0.94 19.12 2.49
N THR A 242 1.55 20.29 2.69
CA THR A 242 1.86 20.83 4.02
C THR A 242 0.68 21.61 4.59
N GLY A 243 0.01 22.40 3.75
CA GLY A 243 -1.17 23.19 4.11
C GLY A 243 -2.40 22.91 3.25
N TYR A 244 -2.26 22.15 2.16
CA TYR A 244 -3.38 21.80 1.28
C TYR A 244 -3.34 20.34 0.82
N GLU A 245 -4.49 19.70 0.85
CA GLU A 245 -4.72 18.46 0.13
C GLU A 245 -5.05 18.76 -1.33
N GLN A 246 -4.47 18.02 -2.28
CA GLN A 246 -4.49 18.39 -3.69
C GLN A 246 -4.70 17.19 -4.62
N THR A 247 -5.54 17.34 -5.64
CA THR A 247 -5.57 16.42 -6.79
C THR A 247 -5.09 17.13 -8.05
N PHE A 248 -4.16 16.52 -8.76
CA PHE A 248 -3.63 17.01 -10.03
C PHE A 248 -4.05 16.10 -11.18
N VAL A 249 -4.34 16.69 -12.33
CA VAL A 249 -4.36 15.97 -13.61
C VAL A 249 -2.96 16.06 -14.19
N VAL A 250 -2.24 14.94 -14.16
CA VAL A 250 -0.81 14.87 -14.48
C VAL A 250 -0.60 14.37 -15.90
N ASN A 251 0.24 15.07 -16.64
CA ASN A 251 0.70 14.69 -17.97
C ASN A 251 2.24 14.74 -18.01
N ARG A 252 2.78 14.29 -19.14
CA ARG A 252 4.19 14.32 -19.49
C ARG A 252 4.82 15.64 -19.08
N ARG A 253 5.96 15.56 -18.38
CA ARG A 253 6.85 16.69 -18.02
C ARG A 253 6.26 17.68 -17.00
N ASN A 254 5.02 17.50 -16.54
CA ASN A 254 4.38 18.43 -15.63
C ASN A 254 5.15 18.61 -14.31
N HIS A 255 4.96 19.78 -13.70
CA HIS A 255 5.58 20.18 -12.44
C HIS A 255 4.50 20.64 -11.45
N ALA A 256 4.32 19.96 -10.31
CA ALA A 256 3.29 20.35 -9.32
C ALA A 256 3.69 21.55 -8.44
N GLY A 257 4.98 21.86 -8.39
CA GLY A 257 5.50 23.15 -7.89
C GLY A 257 6.00 23.12 -6.46
N TYR A 258 5.92 21.98 -5.79
CA TYR A 258 6.47 21.81 -4.45
C TYR A 258 8.01 21.80 -4.50
N ASN A 259 8.73 22.45 -3.57
CA ASN A 259 8.20 23.05 -2.32
C ASN A 259 7.94 24.56 -2.38
N ASP A 260 8.26 25.22 -3.50
CA ASP A 260 8.06 26.65 -3.70
C ASP A 260 6.59 27.08 -3.65
N TYR A 261 5.70 26.22 -4.13
CA TYR A 261 4.30 26.55 -4.37
C TYR A 261 3.35 25.49 -3.83
N GLU A 262 2.32 25.96 -3.13
CA GLU A 262 1.22 25.15 -2.62
C GLU A 262 -0.10 25.91 -2.82
N ASN A 263 -0.94 25.42 -3.74
CA ASN A 263 -2.15 26.08 -4.23
C ASN A 263 -1.96 27.49 -4.86
N ASN A 264 -0.75 27.85 -5.26
CA ASN A 264 -0.43 29.16 -5.86
C ASN A 264 0.61 29.07 -7.00
N GLN A 265 0.63 27.95 -7.73
CA GLN A 265 1.60 27.73 -8.81
C GLN A 265 1.48 28.84 -9.87
N PRO A 266 2.62 29.44 -10.30
CA PRO A 266 2.61 30.44 -11.35
C PRO A 266 2.31 29.81 -12.71
N ALA A 267 1.82 30.60 -13.65
CA ALA A 267 1.65 30.15 -15.04
C ALA A 267 3.03 29.99 -15.73
N GLY A 268 3.21 28.91 -16.49
CA GLY A 268 4.46 28.63 -17.22
C GLY A 268 5.37 27.63 -16.51
N ASN A 269 6.56 27.38 -17.07
CA ASN A 269 7.56 26.44 -16.53
C ASN A 269 7.05 25.01 -16.24
N ASP A 270 6.17 24.52 -17.12
CA ASP A 270 5.47 23.22 -16.98
C ASP A 270 4.65 23.09 -15.67
N TYR A 271 4.44 24.18 -14.93
CA TYR A 271 3.67 24.14 -13.69
C TYR A 271 2.21 23.81 -13.97
N ILE A 272 1.68 22.89 -13.18
CA ILE A 272 0.27 22.55 -13.15
C ILE A 272 -0.33 23.01 -11.83
N THR A 273 -1.59 23.43 -11.90
CA THR A 273 -2.37 23.75 -10.71
C THR A 273 -3.26 22.57 -10.33
N PRO A 274 -3.54 22.37 -9.04
CA PRO A 274 -4.46 21.33 -8.61
C PRO A 274 -5.87 21.61 -9.16
N VAL A 275 -6.54 20.57 -9.66
CA VAL A 275 -7.94 20.65 -10.09
C VAL A 275 -8.91 20.55 -8.90
N ILE A 276 -8.46 19.95 -7.80
CA ILE A 276 -9.16 19.88 -6.52
C ILE A 276 -8.17 20.29 -5.44
N LYS A 277 -8.62 21.12 -4.50
CA LYS A 277 -7.87 21.41 -3.28
C LYS A 277 -8.79 21.60 -2.09
N TYR A 278 -8.28 21.34 -0.90
CA TYR A 278 -8.85 21.84 0.35
C TYR A 278 -7.75 22.05 1.38
N ARG A 279 -8.03 22.92 2.35
CA ARG A 279 -7.04 23.28 3.37
C ARG A 279 -6.96 22.18 4.42
N THR A 280 -5.75 21.75 4.74
CA THR A 280 -5.49 20.67 5.69
C THR A 280 -6.06 21.03 7.08
N ASN A 281 -7.01 20.22 7.55
CA ASN A 281 -7.71 20.35 8.84
C ASN A 281 -8.28 21.76 9.11
N ASN A 282 -8.71 22.46 8.06
CA ASN A 282 -9.16 23.85 8.17
C ASN A 282 -9.97 24.29 6.93
N LEU A 283 -10.30 25.57 6.85
CA LEU A 283 -10.95 26.22 5.72
C LEU A 283 -10.23 27.51 5.32
N ASP A 284 -10.39 27.93 4.05
CA ASP A 284 -9.98 29.25 3.60
C ASP A 284 -11.12 30.25 3.78
N THR A 285 -10.82 31.43 4.34
CA THR A 285 -11.76 32.56 4.42
C THR A 285 -11.19 33.77 3.69
N ARG A 286 -12.01 34.42 2.85
CA ARG A 286 -11.65 35.67 2.16
C ARG A 286 -12.71 36.74 2.39
N THR A 287 -12.27 37.93 2.77
CA THR A 287 -13.14 39.11 2.90
C THR A 287 -13.44 39.68 1.52
N LEU A 288 -14.71 40.03 1.30
CA LEU A 288 -15.18 40.69 0.09
C LEU A 288 -15.03 42.22 0.21
N THR A 289 -14.70 42.90 -0.88
CA THR A 289 -14.60 44.37 -0.87
C THR A 289 -15.98 45.02 -0.66
N GLY A 290 -16.01 46.29 -0.24
CA GLY A 290 -17.25 47.02 0.03
C GLY A 290 -18.20 47.16 -1.18
N THR A 291 -17.70 46.93 -2.40
CA THR A 291 -18.47 46.90 -3.65
C THR A 291 -18.22 45.60 -4.44
N GLY A 292 -17.76 44.57 -3.76
CA GLY A 292 -17.21 43.36 -4.36
C GLY A 292 -18.22 42.28 -4.65
N ALA A 293 -19.52 42.57 -4.76
CA ALA A 293 -20.54 41.58 -5.14
C ALA A 293 -21.42 42.17 -6.25
N VAL A 294 -21.30 41.66 -7.48
CA VAL A 294 -22.05 42.14 -8.64
C VAL A 294 -22.70 40.97 -9.35
N ARG A 295 -24.02 40.97 -9.46
CA ARG A 295 -24.77 39.97 -10.22
C ARG A 295 -25.30 40.56 -11.52
N ALA A 296 -24.99 39.90 -12.63
CA ALA A 296 -25.46 40.26 -13.97
C ALA A 296 -25.77 38.99 -14.77
N GLY A 297 -26.98 38.90 -15.33
CA GLY A 297 -27.38 37.77 -16.19
C GLY A 297 -27.35 36.41 -15.47
N GLY A 298 -27.60 36.39 -14.16
CA GLY A 298 -27.55 35.17 -13.34
C GLY A 298 -26.14 34.70 -12.94
N VAL A 299 -25.09 35.48 -13.23
CA VAL A 299 -23.72 35.24 -12.76
C VAL A 299 -23.36 36.29 -11.72
N ALA A 300 -22.95 35.85 -10.53
CA ALA A 300 -22.47 36.72 -9.46
C ALA A 300 -20.93 36.73 -9.44
N THR A 301 -20.33 37.87 -9.72
CA THR A 301 -18.89 38.11 -9.62
C THR A 301 -18.56 38.72 -8.28
N PHE A 302 -17.61 38.10 -7.59
CA PHE A 302 -17.13 38.53 -6.29
C PHE A 302 -15.69 39.01 -6.36
N THR A 303 -15.37 40.09 -5.65
CA THR A 303 -14.02 40.66 -5.54
C THR A 303 -13.55 40.59 -4.09
N THR A 304 -12.43 39.91 -3.85
CA THR A 304 -11.82 39.77 -2.53
C THR A 304 -10.85 40.92 -2.24
N THR A 305 -10.58 41.19 -0.96
CA THR A 305 -9.63 42.24 -0.53
C THR A 305 -8.16 41.90 -0.79
N GLY A 306 -7.86 40.63 -1.08
CA GLY A 306 -6.52 40.13 -1.41
C GLY A 306 -6.62 38.91 -2.32
N THR A 307 -5.49 38.30 -2.67
CA THR A 307 -5.47 37.11 -3.52
C THR A 307 -6.23 35.94 -2.88
N HIS A 308 -6.89 35.14 -3.70
CA HIS A 308 -7.51 33.88 -3.31
C HIS A 308 -6.94 32.72 -4.11
N GLY A 309 -7.03 31.51 -3.55
CA GLY A 309 -6.67 30.27 -4.23
C GLY A 309 -7.89 29.41 -4.57
N PHE A 310 -9.08 29.99 -4.67
CA PHE A 310 -10.32 29.25 -4.98
C PHE A 310 -10.23 28.57 -6.34
N ARG A 311 -10.92 27.43 -6.50
CA ARG A 311 -10.91 26.62 -7.74
C ARG A 311 -12.31 26.41 -8.29
N LYS A 312 -12.45 26.27 -9.61
CA LYS A 312 -13.73 25.89 -10.25
C LYS A 312 -14.26 24.60 -9.58
N GLY A 313 -15.54 24.61 -9.26
CA GLY A 313 -16.24 23.51 -8.59
C GLY A 313 -16.01 23.40 -7.08
N GLU A 314 -15.19 24.25 -6.47
CA GLU A 314 -15.09 24.35 -5.02
C GLU A 314 -16.38 24.93 -4.43
N LYS A 315 -16.88 24.33 -3.35
CA LYS A 315 -18.07 24.81 -2.65
C LYS A 315 -17.68 25.93 -1.68
N LEU A 316 -18.34 27.09 -1.82
CA LEU A 316 -18.16 28.26 -0.96
C LEU A 316 -19.47 28.63 -0.25
N THR A 317 -19.36 29.00 1.02
CA THR A 317 -20.41 29.70 1.76
C THR A 317 -20.14 31.20 1.68
N ILE A 318 -21.07 31.94 1.08
CA ILE A 318 -21.08 33.41 1.03
C ILE A 318 -21.96 33.92 2.16
N GLU A 319 -21.43 34.81 2.99
CA GLU A 319 -22.14 35.36 4.13
C GLU A 319 -21.80 36.84 4.38
N GLY A 320 -22.73 37.57 4.98
CA GLY A 320 -22.51 38.96 5.40
C GLY A 320 -22.43 39.98 4.27
N VAL A 321 -22.77 39.60 3.03
CA VAL A 321 -22.99 40.57 1.95
C VAL A 321 -24.22 41.40 2.31
N ALA A 322 -24.12 42.74 2.14
CA ALA A 322 -25.17 43.67 2.58
C ALA A 322 -26.54 43.37 1.97
N ASP A 323 -26.59 43.11 0.66
CA ASP A 323 -27.72 42.46 0.01
C ASP A 323 -27.69 40.95 0.27
N ALA A 324 -28.62 40.49 1.11
CA ALA A 324 -28.70 39.10 1.53
C ALA A 324 -29.00 38.11 0.39
N SER A 325 -29.46 38.57 -0.78
CA SER A 325 -29.70 37.71 -1.94
C SER A 325 -28.42 37.13 -2.55
N PHE A 326 -27.24 37.60 -2.13
CA PHE A 326 -25.96 36.99 -2.50
C PHE A 326 -25.52 35.85 -1.56
N ASN A 327 -26.06 35.78 -0.34
CA ASN A 327 -25.59 34.86 0.68
C ASN A 327 -26.14 33.44 0.46
N GLY A 328 -25.35 32.43 0.85
CA GLY A 328 -25.69 31.02 0.70
C GLY A 328 -24.51 30.17 0.24
N ASP A 329 -24.79 28.89 -0.02
CA ASP A 329 -23.82 27.92 -0.50
C ASP A 329 -23.86 27.82 -2.02
N PHE A 330 -22.71 28.02 -2.67
CA PHE A 330 -22.58 27.97 -4.12
C PHE A 330 -21.28 27.30 -4.54
N TYR A 331 -21.18 26.94 -5.82
CA TYR A 331 -19.94 26.42 -6.40
C TYR A 331 -19.28 27.50 -7.25
N VAL A 332 -17.96 27.58 -7.18
CA VAL A 332 -17.15 28.46 -8.03
C VAL A 332 -17.33 28.05 -9.49
N ALA A 333 -17.85 28.95 -10.31
CA ALA A 333 -18.04 28.74 -11.74
C ALA A 333 -16.77 29.08 -12.53
N SER A 334 -16.04 30.13 -12.12
CA SER A 334 -14.75 30.51 -12.69
C SER A 334 -13.95 31.40 -11.76
N THR A 335 -12.65 31.56 -12.05
CA THR A 335 -11.72 32.44 -11.32
C THR A 335 -11.05 33.41 -12.31
N PRO A 336 -11.71 34.51 -12.70
CA PRO A 336 -11.20 35.40 -13.75
C PRO A 336 -9.87 36.09 -13.42
N SER A 337 -9.54 36.26 -12.14
CA SER A 337 -8.25 36.79 -11.69
C SER A 337 -7.87 36.22 -10.32
N ALA A 338 -6.69 36.58 -9.83
CA ALA A 338 -6.25 36.22 -8.48
C ALA A 338 -7.13 36.82 -7.35
N THR A 339 -7.98 37.81 -7.65
CA THR A 339 -8.83 38.51 -6.66
C THR A 339 -10.32 38.48 -7.02
N THR A 340 -10.69 37.78 -8.09
CA THR A 340 -12.09 37.69 -8.53
C THR A 340 -12.48 36.27 -8.86
N PHE A 341 -13.69 35.90 -8.44
CA PHE A 341 -14.32 34.61 -8.75
C PHE A 341 -15.80 34.80 -9.08
N THR A 342 -16.39 33.83 -9.76
CA THR A 342 -17.81 33.87 -10.12
C THR A 342 -18.58 32.69 -9.56
N LEU A 343 -19.86 32.90 -9.23
CA LEU A 343 -20.82 31.90 -8.80
C LEU A 343 -22.06 31.98 -9.70
N THR A 344 -22.75 30.85 -9.88
CA THR A 344 -24.05 30.83 -10.59
C THR A 344 -25.18 31.16 -9.62
N GLN A 345 -25.99 32.18 -9.93
CA GLN A 345 -27.15 32.66 -9.17
C GLN A 345 -28.33 32.97 -10.11
N THR A 346 -28.73 31.97 -10.90
CA THR A 346 -29.80 32.11 -11.90
C THR A 346 -31.16 32.39 -11.24
N GLY A 347 -32.00 33.16 -11.93
CA GLY A 347 -33.35 33.50 -11.45
C GLY A 347 -33.41 34.60 -10.39
N LEU A 348 -32.27 35.18 -10.00
CA LEU A 348 -32.20 36.34 -9.12
C LEU A 348 -31.92 37.63 -9.91
N PRO A 349 -32.43 38.80 -9.48
CA PRO A 349 -32.30 40.06 -10.20
C PRO A 349 -30.85 40.56 -10.22
N ASP A 350 -30.49 41.27 -11.29
CA ASP A 350 -29.20 41.95 -11.41
C ASP A 350 -29.09 43.06 -10.35
N VAL A 351 -27.97 43.10 -9.64
CA VAL A 351 -27.76 44.01 -8.50
C VAL A 351 -26.27 44.10 -8.15
N SER A 352 -25.87 45.20 -7.51
CA SER A 352 -24.52 45.39 -6.95
C SER A 352 -24.59 45.64 -5.44
N SER A 353 -23.65 45.07 -4.71
CA SER A 353 -23.52 45.10 -3.26
C SER A 353 -22.04 44.92 -2.87
N GLY A 354 -21.76 44.68 -1.60
CA GLY A 354 -20.45 44.27 -1.11
C GLY A 354 -20.42 44.06 0.39
N GLY A 355 -19.21 43.96 0.94
CA GLY A 355 -18.99 43.43 2.28
C GLY A 355 -19.23 41.91 2.36
N GLY A 356 -18.94 41.33 3.51
CA GLY A 356 -19.10 39.89 3.74
C GLY A 356 -17.83 39.07 3.51
N THR A 357 -18.00 37.75 3.52
CA THR A 357 -16.92 36.78 3.36
C THR A 357 -17.32 35.63 2.45
N ALA A 358 -16.30 34.99 1.87
CA ALA A 358 -16.40 33.72 1.18
C ALA A 358 -15.55 32.68 1.92
N LYS A 359 -16.16 31.56 2.30
CA LYS A 359 -15.55 30.49 3.10
C LYS A 359 -15.60 29.16 2.36
N THR A 360 -14.52 28.40 2.34
CA THR A 360 -14.52 27.04 1.80
C THR A 360 -15.14 26.06 2.78
N GLN A 361 -15.49 24.86 2.29
CA GLN A 361 -15.82 23.75 3.17
C GLN A 361 -14.56 23.16 3.82
N GLU A 362 -14.67 22.75 5.08
CA GLU A 362 -13.67 21.92 5.75
C GLU A 362 -13.88 20.46 5.32
N LEU A 363 -12.93 19.89 4.58
CA LEU A 363 -13.04 18.55 3.99
C LEU A 363 -12.12 17.51 4.62
N GLY A 364 -11.07 17.92 5.35
CA GLY A 364 -10.16 17.02 6.07
C GLY A 364 -8.71 17.47 5.99
N GLY A 365 -7.76 16.56 6.17
CA GLY A 365 -6.33 16.87 6.10
C GLY A 365 -5.41 15.71 5.75
N CYS A 366 -5.92 14.69 5.05
CA CYS A 366 -5.11 13.64 4.48
C CYS A 366 -5.89 12.96 3.34
N MET A 367 -5.84 13.53 2.14
CA MET A 367 -6.51 12.98 0.96
C MET A 367 -5.90 11.63 0.59
N ASN A 368 -6.74 10.63 0.38
CA ASN A 368 -6.28 9.30 0.00
C ASN A 368 -7.26 8.58 -0.96
N GLY A 369 -6.75 7.53 -1.61
CA GLY A 369 -7.45 6.63 -2.53
C GLY A 369 -8.18 7.33 -3.68
N GLY A 370 -8.86 6.55 -4.50
CA GLY A 370 -9.88 7.15 -5.37
C GLY A 370 -10.17 6.36 -6.62
N VAL A 371 -11.39 6.52 -7.10
CA VAL A 371 -11.92 5.75 -8.21
C VAL A 371 -12.91 6.56 -9.03
N PHE A 372 -12.85 6.38 -10.35
CA PHE A 372 -13.91 6.84 -11.25
C PHE A 372 -15.03 5.81 -11.31
N TYR A 373 -16.27 6.25 -11.14
CA TYR A 373 -17.41 5.36 -11.18
C TYR A 373 -17.80 4.99 -12.63
N ASP A 374 -17.41 3.79 -13.07
CA ASP A 374 -17.55 3.31 -14.46
C ASP A 374 -18.51 2.09 -14.56
N SER A 375 -19.65 2.19 -13.87
CA SER A 375 -20.71 1.17 -13.86
C SER A 375 -22.09 1.80 -14.08
N THR A 376 -23.07 0.98 -14.51
CA THR A 376 -24.44 1.42 -14.77
C THR A 376 -25.41 1.19 -13.60
N LEU A 377 -24.93 0.65 -12.47
CA LEU A 377 -25.77 0.40 -11.29
C LEU A 377 -26.26 1.71 -10.64
N PHE A 378 -25.37 2.67 -10.39
CA PHE A 378 -25.78 3.96 -9.84
C PHE A 378 -26.57 4.76 -10.90
N PRO A 379 -27.36 5.75 -10.47
CA PRO A 379 -28.02 6.68 -11.38
C PRO A 379 -27.04 7.33 -12.38
N ALA A 380 -27.54 7.70 -13.57
CA ALA A 380 -26.69 8.12 -14.69
C ALA A 380 -25.80 9.34 -14.35
N GLU A 381 -26.26 10.23 -13.47
CA GLU A 381 -25.51 11.39 -12.99
C GLU A 381 -24.29 11.06 -12.11
N TYR A 382 -24.09 9.79 -11.75
CA TYR A 382 -22.91 9.29 -11.04
C TYR A 382 -21.83 8.74 -11.97
N ARG A 383 -22.18 8.41 -13.22
CA ARG A 383 -21.28 7.78 -14.18
C ARG A 383 -20.16 8.76 -14.56
N GLY A 384 -18.91 8.32 -14.47
CA GLY A 384 -17.73 9.13 -14.75
C GLY A 384 -17.34 10.13 -13.64
N ASN A 385 -18.07 10.16 -12.52
CA ASN A 385 -17.67 10.96 -11.36
C ASN A 385 -16.49 10.31 -10.65
N TYR A 386 -15.64 11.14 -10.06
CA TYR A 386 -14.51 10.70 -9.26
C TYR A 386 -14.87 10.71 -7.77
N PHE A 387 -14.54 9.63 -7.07
CA PHE A 387 -14.72 9.48 -5.63
C PHE A 387 -13.36 9.33 -4.96
N PHE A 388 -13.18 9.97 -3.83
CA PHE A 388 -11.97 9.84 -3.01
C PHE A 388 -12.32 10.08 -1.54
N GLY A 389 -11.46 9.65 -0.64
CA GLY A 389 -11.68 9.80 0.79
C GLY A 389 -10.61 10.64 1.46
N ASP A 390 -10.86 10.96 2.72
CA ASP A 390 -9.91 11.61 3.58
C ASP A 390 -9.69 10.75 4.83
N TYR A 391 -8.43 10.40 5.06
CA TYR A 391 -8.02 9.41 6.06
C TYR A 391 -8.36 9.83 7.49
N ASN A 392 -8.10 11.10 7.84
CA ASN A 392 -8.18 11.55 9.24
C ASN A 392 -9.57 12.08 9.62
N SER A 393 -10.32 12.66 8.66
CA SER A 393 -11.64 13.23 8.90
C SER A 393 -12.78 12.23 8.68
N ALA A 394 -12.49 11.09 8.05
CA ALA A 394 -13.47 10.09 7.65
C ALA A 394 -14.53 10.62 6.65
N ASN A 395 -14.22 11.73 5.98
CA ASN A 395 -15.04 12.30 4.92
C ASN A 395 -14.79 11.55 3.61
N PHE A 396 -15.85 11.41 2.82
CA PHE A 396 -15.79 10.81 1.50
C PHE A 396 -16.42 11.76 0.49
N MET A 397 -15.66 12.12 -0.54
CA MET A 397 -15.98 13.17 -1.47
C MET A 397 -16.42 12.60 -2.81
N ARG A 398 -17.31 13.33 -3.48
CA ARG A 398 -17.69 13.08 -4.87
C ARG A 398 -17.37 14.30 -5.71
N VAL A 399 -16.74 14.06 -6.85
CA VAL A 399 -16.40 15.07 -7.83
C VAL A 399 -17.25 14.84 -9.07
N THR A 400 -18.06 15.84 -9.41
CA THR A 400 -18.79 15.87 -10.68
C THR A 400 -17.97 16.60 -11.72
N LEU A 401 -17.82 16.01 -12.90
CA LEU A 401 -17.15 16.65 -14.03
C LEU A 401 -18.16 17.35 -14.94
N ALA A 402 -17.76 18.48 -15.52
CA ALA A 402 -18.49 19.16 -16.56
C ALA A 402 -18.29 18.45 -17.92
N GLU A 403 -19.06 18.85 -18.92
CA GLU A 403 -18.96 18.31 -20.29
C GLU A 403 -17.57 18.53 -20.93
N ASP A 404 -16.88 19.62 -20.55
CA ASP A 404 -15.50 19.92 -20.93
C ASP A 404 -14.44 19.12 -20.13
N ASN A 405 -14.88 18.15 -19.32
CA ASN A 405 -14.09 17.30 -18.44
C ASN A 405 -13.37 18.04 -17.29
N THR A 406 -13.68 19.32 -17.05
CA THR A 406 -13.18 20.05 -15.88
C THR A 406 -14.04 19.77 -14.64
N VAL A 407 -13.49 20.02 -13.44
CA VAL A 407 -14.24 19.87 -12.19
C VAL A 407 -15.41 20.86 -12.15
N ALA A 408 -16.63 20.34 -12.01
CA ALA A 408 -17.85 21.13 -11.88
C ALA A 408 -18.27 21.32 -10.43
N LYS A 409 -18.10 20.28 -9.60
CA LYS A 409 -18.46 20.27 -8.17
C LYS A 409 -17.57 19.31 -7.39
N VAL A 410 -17.18 19.70 -6.19
CA VAL A 410 -16.61 18.82 -5.16
C VAL A 410 -17.58 18.83 -3.97
N ASP A 411 -18.22 17.69 -3.73
CA ASP A 411 -19.22 17.51 -2.68
C ASP A 411 -18.65 16.63 -1.56
N LEU A 412 -18.87 17.03 -0.30
CA LEU A 412 -18.88 16.07 0.79
C LEU A 412 -20.06 15.12 0.56
N TRP A 413 -19.76 13.88 0.17
CA TRP A 413 -20.76 12.90 -0.24
C TRP A 413 -21.16 11.99 0.92
N GLY A 414 -20.21 11.55 1.74
CA GLY A 414 -20.52 10.77 2.92
C GLY A 414 -19.52 11.01 4.05
N THR A 415 -19.86 10.53 5.24
CA THR A 415 -19.01 10.64 6.43
C THR A 415 -18.88 9.29 7.14
N SER A 416 -18.00 9.23 8.15
CA SER A 416 -17.73 8.03 8.95
C SER A 416 -17.06 6.89 8.17
N PHE A 417 -16.32 7.23 7.12
CA PHE A 417 -15.35 6.36 6.43
C PHE A 417 -14.01 6.33 7.19
N SER A 418 -14.04 5.93 8.46
CA SER A 418 -12.88 6.02 9.37
C SER A 418 -11.63 5.36 8.82
N SER A 419 -10.51 6.08 8.86
CA SER A 419 -9.20 5.62 8.40
C SER A 419 -9.20 5.12 6.95
N TYR A 420 -9.99 5.76 6.09
CA TYR A 420 -10.12 5.43 4.67
C TYR A 420 -8.74 5.36 3.99
N VAL A 421 -8.54 4.33 3.14
CA VAL A 421 -7.33 4.21 2.31
C VAL A 421 -7.63 4.03 0.83
N ASP A 422 -8.70 3.33 0.45
CA ASP A 422 -8.93 3.00 -0.94
C ASP A 422 -10.41 2.76 -1.30
N ALA A 423 -10.73 2.89 -2.58
CA ALA A 423 -12.04 2.63 -3.17
C ALA A 423 -11.93 1.99 -4.56
N THR A 424 -12.90 1.14 -4.91
CA THR A 424 -12.96 0.50 -6.22
C THR A 424 -14.39 0.16 -6.64
N VAL A 425 -14.65 0.04 -7.94
CA VAL A 425 -15.96 -0.41 -8.47
C VAL A 425 -15.90 -1.92 -8.71
N GLY A 426 -16.84 -2.66 -8.13
CA GLY A 426 -16.87 -4.11 -8.25
C GLY A 426 -17.50 -4.63 -9.55
N PRO A 427 -17.35 -5.93 -9.85
CA PRO A 427 -18.02 -6.58 -10.99
C PRO A 427 -19.55 -6.63 -10.84
N ASP A 428 -20.06 -6.45 -9.62
CA ASP A 428 -21.47 -6.24 -9.37
C ASP A 428 -21.90 -4.78 -9.57
N GLY A 429 -20.99 -3.88 -9.93
CA GLY A 429 -21.25 -2.46 -10.12
C GLY A 429 -21.41 -1.64 -8.84
N ALA A 430 -21.22 -2.23 -7.66
CA ALA A 430 -21.22 -1.51 -6.39
C ALA A 430 -19.92 -0.73 -6.18
N LEU A 431 -19.99 0.33 -5.38
CA LEU A 431 -18.80 1.04 -4.91
C LEU A 431 -18.30 0.35 -3.63
N TYR A 432 -17.03 -0.05 -3.61
CA TYR A 432 -16.38 -0.64 -2.46
C TYR A 432 -15.39 0.34 -1.86
N THR A 433 -15.30 0.39 -0.53
CA THR A 433 -14.27 1.19 0.18
C THR A 433 -13.67 0.38 1.32
N ILE A 434 -12.41 0.63 1.64
CA ILE A 434 -11.72 0.00 2.78
C ILE A 434 -10.94 1.06 3.58
N GLY A 435 -10.80 0.80 4.88
CA GLY A 435 -9.93 1.58 5.76
C GLY A 435 -8.85 0.72 6.39
N VAL A 436 -7.76 1.36 6.83
CA VAL A 436 -6.61 0.66 7.44
C VAL A 436 -6.95 0.04 8.80
N SER A 437 -7.98 0.54 9.49
CA SER A 437 -8.35 0.05 10.81
C SER A 437 -9.59 -0.85 10.75
N ASN A 438 -9.67 -1.83 11.65
CA ASN A 438 -10.85 -2.66 11.91
C ASN A 438 -11.25 -3.66 10.82
N GLY A 439 -10.46 -3.80 9.73
CA GLY A 439 -10.67 -4.82 8.69
C GLY A 439 -12.03 -4.76 8.01
N ARG A 440 -12.52 -3.55 7.75
CA ARG A 440 -13.88 -3.27 7.28
C ARG A 440 -13.93 -2.98 5.78
N LEU A 441 -14.56 -3.87 5.02
CA LEU A 441 -14.89 -3.67 3.61
C LEU A 441 -16.35 -3.21 3.50
N ARG A 442 -16.56 -2.00 2.98
CA ARG A 442 -17.90 -1.44 2.79
C ARG A 442 -18.31 -1.64 1.34
N ARG A 443 -19.55 -2.07 1.12
CA ARG A 443 -20.18 -2.17 -0.19
C ARG A 443 -21.38 -1.22 -0.25
N ILE A 444 -21.41 -0.33 -1.22
CA ILE A 444 -22.42 0.72 -1.33
C ILE A 444 -23.19 0.59 -2.63
N VAL A 445 -24.53 0.59 -2.53
CA VAL A 445 -25.46 0.46 -3.66
C VAL A 445 -26.66 1.41 -3.52
N PRO A 446 -27.36 1.74 -4.61
CA PRO A 446 -28.63 2.45 -4.52
C PRO A 446 -29.67 1.63 -3.76
N THR A 447 -30.52 2.26 -2.95
CA THR A 447 -31.57 1.60 -2.18
C THR A 447 -32.69 1.04 -3.07
N ALA A 448 -32.98 1.70 -4.18
CA ALA A 448 -34.01 1.32 -5.14
C ALA A 448 -33.49 1.52 -6.57
N PRO A 449 -32.62 0.62 -7.07
CA PRO A 449 -32.03 0.78 -8.39
C PRO A 449 -33.07 0.66 -9.51
N GLY A 450 -34.17 -0.07 -9.29
CA GLY A 450 -35.13 -0.43 -10.32
C GLY A 450 -34.52 -1.40 -11.33
N GLN A 451 -35.35 -2.25 -11.93
CA GLN A 451 -34.87 -3.25 -12.88
C GLN A 451 -34.16 -2.60 -14.08
N ARG A 452 -32.88 -2.95 -14.27
CA ARG A 452 -32.02 -2.49 -15.36
C ARG A 452 -30.88 -3.48 -15.62
N LEU A 453 -30.21 -3.30 -16.75
CA LEU A 453 -28.91 -3.92 -17.03
C LEU A 453 -27.84 -3.21 -16.20
N VAL A 454 -27.06 -3.99 -15.45
CA VAL A 454 -25.88 -3.51 -14.72
C VAL A 454 -24.65 -3.99 -15.47
N VAL A 455 -23.92 -3.04 -16.06
CA VAL A 455 -22.66 -3.26 -16.77
C VAL A 455 -21.56 -2.55 -15.98
N SER A 456 -20.54 -3.30 -15.58
CA SER A 456 -19.37 -2.79 -14.84
C SER A 456 -18.11 -2.98 -15.67
N GLY A 457 -17.26 -1.94 -15.72
CA GLY A 457 -16.12 -1.85 -16.64
C GLY A 457 -16.53 -1.30 -18.01
N LEU A 458 -16.98 -0.05 -18.06
CA LEU A 458 -17.50 0.57 -19.30
C LEU A 458 -16.41 0.94 -20.32
N TYR A 459 -15.14 0.97 -19.90
CA TYR A 459 -14.00 1.39 -20.72
C TYR A 459 -12.83 0.41 -20.67
N PRO A 460 -13.02 -0.87 -21.06
CA PRO A 460 -11.95 -1.85 -21.04
C PRO A 460 -10.86 -1.48 -22.05
N ARG A 461 -9.60 -1.62 -21.64
CA ARG A 461 -8.43 -1.45 -22.50
C ARG A 461 -7.80 -2.81 -22.76
N VAL A 462 -7.54 -3.13 -24.01
CA VAL A 462 -7.13 -4.47 -24.44
C VAL A 462 -5.77 -4.39 -25.10
N VAL A 463 -4.75 -5.03 -24.53
CA VAL A 463 -3.47 -5.18 -25.23
C VAL A 463 -3.70 -5.93 -26.53
N GLU A 464 -3.07 -5.51 -27.62
CA GLU A 464 -3.08 -6.26 -28.88
C GLU A 464 -2.64 -7.72 -28.67
N GLY A 465 -3.31 -8.64 -29.36
CA GLY A 465 -3.17 -10.08 -29.13
C GLY A 465 -3.65 -10.58 -27.75
N GLY A 466 -4.14 -9.69 -26.89
CA GLY A 466 -4.54 -9.93 -25.52
C GLY A 466 -6.05 -9.96 -25.29
N ARG A 467 -6.45 -9.93 -24.02
CA ARG A 467 -7.86 -9.99 -23.59
C ARG A 467 -8.15 -9.09 -22.41
N ALA A 468 -9.36 -8.50 -22.41
CA ALA A 468 -9.94 -7.82 -21.26
C ALA A 468 -11.40 -8.27 -21.05
N THR A 469 -12.00 -7.91 -19.92
CA THR A 469 -13.40 -8.24 -19.64
C THR A 469 -14.19 -7.04 -19.14
N PHE A 470 -15.50 -7.13 -19.31
CA PHE A 470 -16.49 -6.38 -18.53
C PHE A 470 -17.53 -7.37 -18.02
N THR A 471 -18.37 -6.93 -17.07
CA THR A 471 -19.36 -7.81 -16.44
C THR A 471 -20.78 -7.29 -16.60
N VAL A 472 -21.74 -8.22 -16.67
CA VAL A 472 -23.16 -7.95 -16.86
C VAL A 472 -23.98 -8.69 -15.80
N ARG A 473 -24.94 -8.01 -15.17
CA ARG A 473 -25.99 -8.63 -14.34
C ARG A 473 -27.29 -7.83 -14.43
N LEU A 474 -28.32 -8.29 -13.73
CA LEU A 474 -29.55 -7.52 -13.53
C LEU A 474 -29.50 -6.77 -12.18
N ALA A 475 -30.20 -5.65 -12.08
CA ALA A 475 -30.25 -4.85 -10.86
C ALA A 475 -31.19 -5.41 -9.78
N GLU A 476 -32.27 -6.08 -10.16
CA GLU A 476 -33.23 -6.74 -9.28
C GLU A 476 -33.60 -8.13 -9.82
N ALA A 477 -34.25 -8.94 -8.98
CA ALA A 477 -34.74 -10.26 -9.36
C ALA A 477 -35.86 -10.14 -10.41
N PRO A 478 -35.73 -10.75 -11.60
CA PRO A 478 -36.82 -10.74 -12.56
C PRO A 478 -37.92 -11.72 -12.13
N SER A 479 -39.15 -11.51 -12.61
CA SER A 479 -40.28 -12.41 -12.34
C SER A 479 -40.27 -13.69 -13.19
N ALA A 480 -39.52 -13.69 -14.28
CA ALA A 480 -39.29 -14.82 -15.19
C ALA A 480 -37.86 -14.71 -15.78
N PRO A 481 -37.31 -15.78 -16.38
CA PRO A 481 -36.00 -15.71 -17.01
C PRO A 481 -35.89 -14.59 -18.05
N VAL A 482 -34.80 -13.83 -18.01
CA VAL A 482 -34.48 -12.72 -18.91
C VAL A 482 -33.24 -13.08 -19.73
N VAL A 483 -33.33 -12.94 -21.05
CA VAL A 483 -32.20 -13.14 -21.96
C VAL A 483 -31.51 -11.81 -22.22
N VAL A 484 -30.20 -11.77 -22.00
CA VAL A 484 -29.35 -10.61 -22.22
C VAL A 484 -28.27 -10.98 -23.24
N ASP A 485 -28.17 -10.16 -24.29
CA ASP A 485 -27.20 -10.32 -25.37
C ASP A 485 -26.15 -9.20 -25.31
N ALA A 486 -24.89 -9.57 -25.46
CA ALA A 486 -23.79 -8.66 -25.72
C ALA A 486 -23.33 -8.87 -27.18
N PHE A 487 -23.16 -7.79 -27.93
CA PHE A 487 -22.67 -7.83 -29.30
C PHE A 487 -21.89 -6.57 -29.65
N ARG A 488 -20.98 -6.67 -30.62
CA ARG A 488 -20.27 -5.51 -31.16
C ARG A 488 -21.24 -4.66 -31.99
N ALA A 489 -21.29 -3.35 -31.72
CA ALA A 489 -22.06 -2.42 -32.52
C ALA A 489 -21.48 -2.25 -33.93
N ALA A 490 -22.27 -1.69 -34.85
CA ALA A 490 -21.77 -1.31 -36.17
C ALA A 490 -20.84 -0.08 -36.06
N GLY A 491 -19.77 -0.05 -36.88
CA GLY A 491 -18.69 0.96 -36.78
C GLY A 491 -17.52 0.49 -35.89
N GLY A 492 -16.49 1.34 -35.77
CA GLY A 492 -15.26 1.03 -35.03
C GLY A 492 -14.35 -0.02 -35.70
N SER A 493 -13.22 -0.34 -35.06
CA SER A 493 -12.24 -1.33 -35.52
C SER A 493 -12.74 -2.78 -35.36
N THR A 494 -12.50 -3.60 -36.37
CA THR A 494 -12.85 -5.03 -36.37
C THR A 494 -11.88 -5.89 -35.57
N ASP A 495 -10.73 -5.33 -35.17
CA ASP A 495 -9.71 -6.03 -34.40
C ASP A 495 -10.19 -6.29 -32.97
N LEU A 496 -11.05 -5.42 -32.44
CA LEU A 496 -11.77 -5.64 -31.19
C LEU A 496 -13.03 -6.49 -31.43
N ARG A 497 -13.05 -7.71 -30.87
CA ARG A 497 -14.17 -8.65 -31.00
C ARG A 497 -14.49 -9.38 -29.69
N LEU A 498 -15.74 -9.85 -29.58
CA LEU A 498 -16.14 -10.70 -28.47
C LEU A 498 -15.54 -12.09 -28.63
N SER A 499 -15.12 -12.68 -27.51
CA SER A 499 -14.70 -14.08 -27.42
C SER A 499 -15.52 -14.80 -26.36
N GLY A 500 -15.89 -16.05 -26.63
CA GLY A 500 -16.68 -16.87 -25.70
C GLY A 500 -18.18 -16.58 -25.72
N VAL A 501 -18.81 -16.71 -24.55
CA VAL A 501 -20.28 -16.59 -24.39
C VAL A 501 -20.68 -15.12 -24.38
N SER A 502 -21.67 -14.79 -25.20
CA SER A 502 -22.20 -13.42 -25.30
C SER A 502 -23.72 -13.33 -25.12
N THR A 503 -24.40 -14.46 -24.91
CA THR A 503 -25.83 -14.52 -24.60
C THR A 503 -26.02 -15.21 -23.25
N PHE A 504 -26.71 -14.54 -22.32
CA PHE A 504 -26.91 -15.02 -20.96
C PHE A 504 -28.40 -15.10 -20.64
N THR A 505 -28.80 -16.12 -19.90
CA THR A 505 -30.13 -16.21 -19.31
C THR A 505 -30.02 -16.00 -17.81
N PHE A 506 -30.63 -14.93 -17.31
CA PHE A 506 -30.73 -14.62 -15.89
C PHE A 506 -32.08 -15.07 -15.35
N THR A 507 -32.07 -15.85 -14.28
CA THR A 507 -33.23 -16.38 -13.58
C THR A 507 -33.53 -15.56 -12.32
N PRO A 508 -34.71 -15.73 -11.69
CA PRO A 508 -34.98 -15.13 -10.38
C PRO A 508 -33.98 -15.52 -9.28
N GLN A 509 -33.15 -16.56 -9.46
CA GLN A 509 -32.21 -17.06 -8.46
C GLN A 509 -30.77 -16.58 -8.67
N ASP A 510 -30.36 -16.27 -9.91
CA ASP A 510 -28.97 -15.93 -10.26
C ASP A 510 -28.81 -14.56 -10.94
N TRP A 511 -29.89 -13.76 -11.00
CA TRP A 511 -29.91 -12.41 -11.57
C TRP A 511 -28.79 -11.48 -11.07
N SER A 512 -28.36 -11.66 -9.81
CA SER A 512 -27.37 -10.84 -9.15
C SER A 512 -25.94 -11.30 -9.40
N VAL A 513 -25.75 -12.49 -9.99
CA VAL A 513 -24.43 -13.07 -10.25
C VAL A 513 -23.86 -12.44 -11.52
N PRO A 514 -22.73 -11.69 -11.44
CA PRO A 514 -22.10 -11.14 -12.62
C PRO A 514 -21.74 -12.22 -13.63
N ARG A 515 -22.05 -11.97 -14.90
CA ARG A 515 -21.62 -12.77 -16.06
C ARG A 515 -20.54 -12.02 -16.80
N VAL A 516 -19.47 -12.73 -17.15
CA VAL A 516 -18.28 -12.15 -17.77
C VAL A 516 -18.47 -12.12 -19.28
N VAL A 517 -18.19 -10.97 -19.89
CA VAL A 517 -18.04 -10.81 -21.34
C VAL A 517 -16.57 -10.54 -21.63
N THR A 518 -15.97 -11.34 -22.51
CA THR A 518 -14.55 -11.23 -22.85
C THR A 518 -14.38 -10.57 -24.21
N ILE A 519 -13.51 -9.55 -24.26
CA ILE A 519 -13.08 -8.87 -25.47
C ILE A 519 -11.64 -9.32 -25.76
N GLU A 520 -11.37 -9.64 -27.02
CA GLU A 520 -10.01 -9.84 -27.52
C GLU A 520 -9.69 -8.79 -28.59
N ALA A 521 -8.43 -8.38 -28.62
CA ALA A 521 -7.86 -7.54 -29.67
C ALA A 521 -7.04 -8.43 -30.60
N LEU A 522 -7.30 -8.35 -31.90
CA LEU A 522 -6.39 -8.90 -32.90
C LEU A 522 -5.10 -8.10 -32.89
N GLU A 523 -4.01 -8.80 -33.16
CA GLU A 523 -2.72 -8.17 -33.35
C GLU A 523 -2.66 -7.57 -34.75
N ASP A 524 -2.31 -6.30 -34.87
CA ASP A 524 -1.97 -5.72 -36.16
C ASP A 524 -0.50 -5.25 -36.23
N ALA A 525 -0.20 -4.28 -37.09
CA ALA A 525 1.15 -3.81 -37.33
C ALA A 525 1.28 -2.29 -37.27
N ASP A 526 0.17 -1.56 -37.12
CA ASP A 526 0.24 -0.12 -36.96
C ASP A 526 0.35 0.23 -35.47
N ALA A 527 0.28 1.51 -35.15
CA ALA A 527 0.42 2.02 -33.79
C ALA A 527 -0.76 2.95 -33.46
N VAL A 528 -1.87 2.75 -34.16
CA VAL A 528 -3.09 3.54 -34.02
C VAL A 528 -3.99 2.82 -33.04
N VAL A 529 -4.29 3.49 -31.93
CA VAL A 529 -5.25 2.97 -30.95
C VAL A 529 -6.60 2.71 -31.65
N ASP A 530 -6.98 1.45 -31.65
CA ASP A 530 -8.24 0.97 -32.13
C ASP A 530 -9.35 1.19 -31.13
N THR A 531 -10.56 1.39 -31.64
CA THR A 531 -11.74 1.64 -30.81
C THR A 531 -12.96 0.91 -31.35
N ALA A 532 -13.71 0.24 -30.48
CA ALA A 532 -14.98 -0.39 -30.81
C ALA A 532 -15.99 -0.24 -29.68
N THR A 533 -17.27 -0.11 -30.05
CA THR A 533 -18.38 -0.10 -29.09
C THR A 533 -19.06 -1.47 -29.06
N PHE A 534 -19.32 -1.96 -27.86
CA PHE A 534 -20.13 -3.15 -27.61
C PHE A 534 -21.44 -2.74 -26.94
N THR A 535 -22.54 -3.37 -27.35
CA THR A 535 -23.87 -3.12 -26.82
C THR A 535 -24.33 -4.32 -26.01
N VAL A 536 -24.85 -4.07 -24.82
CA VAL A 536 -25.55 -5.04 -23.98
C VAL A 536 -27.04 -4.71 -24.04
N ALA A 537 -27.86 -5.67 -24.48
CA ALA A 537 -29.28 -5.46 -24.72
C ALA A 537 -30.13 -6.62 -24.18
N SER A 538 -31.35 -6.29 -23.80
CA SER A 538 -32.39 -7.24 -23.43
C SER A 538 -33.74 -6.64 -23.80
N SER A 539 -34.69 -7.48 -24.22
CA SER A 539 -36.05 -7.01 -24.51
C SER A 539 -36.67 -6.33 -23.28
N GLY A 540 -37.20 -5.12 -23.47
CA GLY A 540 -37.87 -4.36 -22.41
C GLY A 540 -36.95 -3.63 -21.42
N LEU A 541 -35.62 -3.71 -21.58
CA LEU A 541 -34.66 -2.95 -20.78
C LEU A 541 -33.87 -1.98 -21.68
N THR A 542 -33.47 -0.82 -21.12
CA THR A 542 -32.57 0.11 -21.81
C THR A 542 -31.22 -0.56 -22.06
N SER A 543 -30.74 -0.50 -23.30
CA SER A 543 -29.42 -1.03 -23.67
C SER A 543 -28.30 -0.16 -23.10
N GLU A 544 -27.17 -0.79 -22.77
CA GLU A 544 -25.97 -0.12 -22.26
C GLU A 544 -24.82 -0.34 -23.24
N SER A 545 -23.89 0.63 -23.29
CA SER A 545 -22.75 0.62 -24.21
C SER A 545 -21.42 0.53 -23.45
N VAL A 546 -20.50 -0.26 -23.97
CA VAL A 546 -19.11 -0.39 -23.51
C VAL A 546 -18.19 0.09 -24.62
N LEU A 547 -17.28 1.01 -24.32
CA LEU A 547 -16.30 1.53 -25.28
C LEU A 547 -14.94 0.90 -25.01
N ALA A 548 -14.52 -0.04 -25.85
CA ALA A 548 -13.21 -0.66 -25.72
C ALA A 548 -12.18 0.04 -26.60
N THR A 549 -10.95 0.13 -26.11
CA THR A 549 -9.80 0.60 -26.88
C THR A 549 -8.64 -0.38 -26.81
N THR A 550 -7.78 -0.41 -27.82
CA THR A 550 -6.54 -1.19 -27.74
C THR A 550 -5.48 -0.46 -26.91
N ILE A 551 -4.51 -1.24 -26.41
CA ILE A 551 -3.22 -0.77 -25.94
C ILE A 551 -2.20 -1.27 -26.96
N GLU A 552 -1.61 -0.32 -27.68
CA GLU A 552 -0.62 -0.59 -28.72
C GLU A 552 0.68 -1.09 -28.07
N ASP A 553 1.11 -2.31 -28.42
CA ASP A 553 2.40 -2.85 -27.99
C ASP A 553 3.28 -3.38 -29.14
N ASN A 554 2.89 -3.08 -30.38
CA ASN A 554 3.59 -3.38 -31.64
C ASN A 554 5.01 -2.79 -31.80
N SER A 555 5.51 -2.00 -30.85
CA SER A 555 6.88 -1.46 -30.91
C SER A 555 7.91 -2.59 -30.76
N ALA A 556 8.88 -2.64 -31.69
CA ALA A 556 9.96 -3.62 -31.62
C ALA A 556 10.75 -3.47 -30.30
N GLN A 557 11.08 -4.57 -29.66
CA GLN A 557 11.83 -4.63 -28.41
C GLN A 557 13.14 -5.40 -28.61
N LEU A 558 14.18 -4.97 -27.89
CA LEU A 558 15.45 -5.68 -27.82
C LEU A 558 15.28 -7.01 -27.08
N VAL A 559 15.71 -8.10 -27.73
CA VAL A 559 15.76 -9.46 -27.19
C VAL A 559 17.22 -9.86 -27.05
N LEU A 560 17.63 -10.25 -25.83
CA LEU A 560 18.98 -10.67 -25.51
C LEU A 560 19.02 -12.17 -25.22
N SER A 561 20.03 -12.90 -25.70
CA SER A 561 20.21 -14.32 -25.34
C SER A 561 20.63 -14.51 -23.88
N SER A 562 21.27 -13.50 -23.29
CA SER A 562 21.55 -13.43 -21.86
C SER A 562 21.60 -11.97 -21.38
N SER A 563 21.15 -11.72 -20.15
CA SER A 563 21.35 -10.46 -19.43
C SER A 563 22.49 -10.54 -18.41
N ASN A 564 23.10 -11.72 -18.24
CA ASN A 564 24.24 -11.95 -17.37
C ASN A 564 25.31 -12.71 -18.14
N VAL A 565 26.49 -12.12 -18.29
CA VAL A 565 27.60 -12.76 -19.02
C VAL A 565 28.78 -12.87 -18.08
N ARG A 566 29.36 -14.07 -17.97
CA ARG A 566 30.61 -14.27 -17.25
C ARG A 566 31.74 -14.34 -18.27
N VAL A 567 32.70 -13.44 -18.15
CA VAL A 567 33.89 -13.40 -19.02
C VAL A 567 35.07 -13.77 -18.16
N THR A 568 35.80 -14.80 -18.53
CA THR A 568 37.03 -15.14 -17.81
C THR A 568 38.13 -14.17 -18.18
N GLU A 569 38.93 -13.77 -17.20
CA GLU A 569 40.05 -12.84 -17.37
C GLU A 569 40.96 -13.28 -18.54
N GLY A 570 41.29 -12.34 -19.44
CA GLY A 570 42.09 -12.61 -20.64
C GLY A 570 41.35 -13.36 -21.76
N GLU A 571 40.08 -13.74 -21.55
CA GLU A 571 39.23 -14.43 -22.53
C GLU A 571 38.08 -13.54 -23.02
N THR A 572 37.21 -14.16 -23.81
CA THR A 572 36.03 -13.52 -24.41
C THR A 572 34.79 -14.34 -24.12
N ALA A 573 33.66 -13.68 -23.91
CA ALA A 573 32.36 -14.32 -23.93
C ALA A 573 31.41 -13.60 -24.88
N THR A 574 30.28 -14.23 -25.20
CA THR A 574 29.33 -13.69 -26.18
C THR A 574 27.91 -13.69 -25.63
N PHE A 575 27.11 -12.76 -26.16
CA PHE A 575 25.66 -12.82 -26.12
C PHE A 575 25.11 -12.33 -27.45
N ASP A 576 23.88 -12.68 -27.76
CA ASP A 576 23.23 -12.28 -29.01
C ASP A 576 22.14 -11.25 -28.74
N VAL A 577 21.95 -10.35 -29.71
CA VAL A 577 20.89 -9.36 -29.75
C VAL A 577 19.98 -9.64 -30.96
N SER A 578 18.68 -9.52 -30.78
CA SER A 578 17.68 -9.51 -31.85
C SER A 578 16.54 -8.57 -31.49
N LEU A 579 15.56 -8.41 -32.38
CA LEU A 579 14.28 -7.78 -32.07
C LEU A 579 13.18 -8.84 -31.94
N ASN A 580 12.15 -8.56 -31.14
CA ASN A 580 10.98 -9.44 -31.02
C ASN A 580 9.96 -9.28 -32.17
N ARG A 581 10.09 -8.20 -32.96
CA ARG A 581 9.20 -7.87 -34.08
C ARG A 581 9.95 -7.12 -35.17
N ALA A 582 9.46 -7.21 -36.41
CA ALA A 582 9.99 -6.46 -37.54
C ALA A 582 9.84 -4.95 -37.30
N PRO A 583 10.92 -4.16 -37.33
CA PRO A 583 10.80 -2.71 -37.23
C PRO A 583 10.28 -2.14 -38.55
N ALA A 584 9.60 -0.99 -38.51
CA ALA A 584 9.06 -0.31 -39.70
C ALA A 584 10.17 0.22 -40.64
N SER A 585 11.36 0.50 -40.10
CA SER A 585 12.55 0.91 -40.82
C SER A 585 13.79 0.29 -40.19
N ASN A 586 14.96 0.46 -40.80
CA ASN A 586 16.20 -0.03 -40.20
C ASN A 586 16.43 0.63 -38.83
N VAL A 587 16.81 -0.19 -37.85
CA VAL A 587 17.15 0.18 -36.48
C VAL A 587 18.62 -0.10 -36.25
N THR A 588 19.36 0.91 -35.79
CA THR A 588 20.75 0.74 -35.33
C THR A 588 20.75 0.58 -33.80
N VAL A 589 21.27 -0.54 -33.33
CA VAL A 589 21.44 -0.86 -31.91
C VAL A 589 22.90 -0.65 -31.54
N THR A 590 23.15 0.07 -30.44
CA THR A 590 24.48 0.32 -29.87
C THR A 590 24.64 -0.46 -28.59
N VAL A 591 25.80 -1.08 -28.39
CA VAL A 591 26.19 -1.75 -27.14
C VAL A 591 27.41 -1.06 -26.56
N ALA A 592 27.30 -0.55 -25.34
CA ALA A 592 28.38 0.16 -24.67
C ALA A 592 28.41 -0.16 -23.18
N ARG A 593 29.61 -0.21 -22.59
CA ARG A 593 29.76 -0.23 -21.13
C ARG A 593 29.32 1.12 -20.57
N THR A 594 28.43 1.09 -19.60
CA THR A 594 27.84 2.29 -18.98
C THR A 594 28.19 2.45 -17.52
N ALA A 595 28.60 1.39 -16.82
CA ALA A 595 29.07 1.46 -15.44
C ALA A 595 30.01 0.29 -15.07
N GLY A 596 30.67 0.41 -13.93
CA GLY A 596 31.49 -0.64 -13.31
C GLY A 596 32.88 -0.80 -13.91
N ASP A 597 33.40 -2.02 -13.85
CA ASP A 597 34.80 -2.34 -14.14
C ASP A 597 35.28 -1.87 -15.52
N THR A 598 36.51 -1.35 -15.60
CA THR A 598 37.10 -0.87 -16.85
C THR A 598 37.76 -1.96 -17.68
N ASP A 599 38.08 -3.10 -17.08
CA ASP A 599 38.74 -4.21 -17.76
C ASP A 599 37.78 -4.99 -18.68
N LEU A 600 36.48 -4.83 -18.44
CA LEU A 600 35.43 -5.31 -19.32
C LEU A 600 35.17 -4.34 -20.50
N SER A 601 35.22 -4.85 -21.73
CA SER A 601 35.00 -4.05 -22.95
C SER A 601 34.26 -4.81 -24.06
N VAL A 602 33.67 -4.07 -25.02
CA VAL A 602 33.06 -4.65 -26.22
C VAL A 602 34.14 -4.83 -27.28
N GLN A 603 34.54 -6.08 -27.55
CA GLN A 603 35.53 -6.41 -28.58
C GLN A 603 34.93 -6.35 -29.99
N SER A 604 33.70 -6.83 -30.15
CA SER A 604 32.95 -6.76 -31.42
C SER A 604 31.44 -6.68 -31.18
N GLY A 605 30.69 -6.14 -32.14
CA GLY A 605 29.23 -5.97 -32.02
C GLY A 605 28.79 -4.71 -31.25
N ALA A 606 29.65 -3.70 -31.11
CA ALA A 606 29.29 -2.42 -30.49
C ALA A 606 28.19 -1.65 -31.25
N SER A 607 27.99 -1.95 -32.55
CA SER A 607 26.89 -1.42 -33.35
C SER A 607 26.32 -2.52 -34.25
N LEU A 608 25.01 -2.74 -34.17
CA LEU A 608 24.26 -3.78 -34.88
C LEU A 608 23.14 -3.11 -35.70
N THR A 609 22.84 -3.63 -36.89
CA THR A 609 21.77 -3.08 -37.75
C THR A 609 20.70 -4.13 -37.99
N PHE A 610 19.48 -3.85 -37.54
CA PHE A 610 18.30 -4.66 -37.81
C PHE A 610 17.42 -3.96 -38.84
N THR A 611 16.93 -4.72 -39.80
CA THR A 611 16.09 -4.32 -40.93
C THR A 611 14.74 -5.05 -40.81
N PRO A 612 13.70 -4.62 -41.53
CA PRO A 612 12.45 -5.39 -41.61
C PRO A 612 12.62 -6.86 -42.04
N ALA A 613 13.76 -7.24 -42.63
CA ALA A 613 14.01 -8.60 -43.15
C ALA A 613 14.92 -9.48 -42.25
N ASN A 614 15.71 -8.90 -41.34
CA ASN A 614 16.66 -9.65 -40.49
C ASN A 614 16.50 -9.37 -38.99
N TRP A 615 15.43 -8.69 -38.58
CA TRP A 615 15.15 -8.31 -37.20
C TRP A 615 15.18 -9.48 -36.21
N ASN A 616 14.73 -10.66 -36.64
CA ASN A 616 14.68 -11.89 -35.84
C ASN A 616 15.95 -12.74 -35.95
N THR A 617 16.94 -12.33 -36.74
CA THR A 617 18.21 -13.03 -36.84
C THR A 617 19.12 -12.54 -35.72
N PRO A 618 19.49 -13.39 -34.74
CA PRO A 618 20.39 -12.98 -33.66
C PRO A 618 21.74 -12.51 -34.21
N GLN A 619 22.21 -11.36 -33.73
CA GLN A 619 23.52 -10.78 -34.04
C GLN A 619 24.38 -10.79 -32.79
N THR A 620 25.58 -11.37 -32.89
CA THR A 620 26.47 -11.62 -31.76
C THR A 620 27.25 -10.38 -31.34
N VAL A 621 27.33 -10.17 -30.03
CA VAL A 621 28.23 -9.23 -29.36
C VAL A 621 29.31 -10.04 -28.65
N THR A 622 30.57 -9.64 -28.81
CA THR A 622 31.71 -10.25 -28.13
C THR A 622 32.25 -9.28 -27.09
N LEU A 623 32.27 -9.74 -25.84
CA LEU A 623 32.85 -9.04 -24.70
C LEU A 623 34.21 -9.65 -24.36
N SER A 624 35.13 -8.84 -23.88
CA SER A 624 36.45 -9.26 -23.41
C SER A 624 36.72 -8.71 -22.01
N ALA A 625 37.45 -9.48 -21.21
CA ALA A 625 37.99 -9.07 -19.91
C ALA A 625 39.52 -8.94 -20.05
N ALA A 626 40.06 -7.76 -19.77
CA ALA A 626 41.51 -7.56 -19.75
C ALA A 626 42.09 -8.17 -18.50
N SER A 627 43.29 -8.77 -18.60
CA SER A 627 43.95 -9.28 -17.39
C SER A 627 44.43 -8.16 -16.48
N ASP A 628 44.11 -8.27 -15.20
CA ASP A 628 44.62 -7.40 -14.14
C ASP A 628 45.44 -8.22 -13.13
N ALA A 629 45.85 -7.59 -12.02
CA ALA A 629 46.77 -8.20 -11.06
C ALA A 629 46.16 -8.34 -9.67
N ASP A 630 44.85 -8.17 -9.55
CA ASP A 630 44.16 -8.43 -8.29
C ASP A 630 43.47 -9.80 -8.33
N ASN A 631 42.80 -10.13 -7.23
CA ASN A 631 42.15 -11.43 -7.06
C ASN A 631 40.62 -11.29 -7.00
N ALA A 632 40.08 -10.13 -7.40
CA ALA A 632 38.67 -9.79 -7.28
C ALA A 632 37.94 -9.93 -8.62
N ASP A 633 36.75 -10.53 -8.57
CA ASP A 633 35.86 -10.54 -9.75
C ASP A 633 35.36 -9.11 -10.01
N GLY A 634 35.75 -8.52 -11.14
CA GLY A 634 35.22 -7.26 -11.64
C GLY A 634 33.76 -7.38 -12.10
N VAL A 635 32.96 -6.32 -11.94
CA VAL A 635 31.58 -6.28 -12.46
C VAL A 635 31.33 -4.99 -13.21
N ALA A 636 30.84 -5.11 -14.45
CA ALA A 636 30.42 -3.99 -15.28
C ALA A 636 28.99 -4.14 -15.78
N THR A 637 28.35 -3.01 -16.09
CA THR A 637 27.05 -2.96 -16.76
C THR A 637 27.23 -2.45 -18.18
N PHE A 638 26.68 -3.18 -19.14
CA PHE A 638 26.62 -2.79 -20.55
C PHE A 638 25.18 -2.47 -20.93
N THR A 639 24.97 -1.34 -21.60
CA THR A 639 23.65 -0.93 -22.10
C THR A 639 23.57 -1.21 -23.60
N VAL A 640 22.57 -2.01 -23.98
CA VAL A 640 22.11 -2.23 -25.36
C VAL A 640 20.98 -1.24 -25.63
N SER A 641 21.11 -0.37 -26.62
CA SER A 641 20.16 0.73 -26.84
C SER A 641 19.94 1.03 -28.32
N ALA A 642 18.75 1.50 -28.68
CA ALA A 642 18.45 2.03 -30.00
C ALA A 642 17.46 3.19 -29.90
N THR A 643 17.55 4.13 -30.83
CA THR A 643 16.59 5.24 -30.90
C THR A 643 15.18 4.71 -31.05
N GLY A 644 14.28 5.10 -30.14
CA GLY A 644 12.88 4.69 -30.14
C GLY A 644 12.60 3.29 -29.54
N LEU A 645 13.62 2.54 -29.10
CA LEU A 645 13.41 1.22 -28.47
C LEU A 645 13.99 1.17 -27.06
N ASP A 646 13.20 0.72 -26.09
CA ASP A 646 13.61 0.58 -24.69
C ASP A 646 14.95 -0.15 -24.53
N SER A 647 15.90 0.48 -23.82
CA SER A 647 17.24 -0.08 -23.62
C SER A 647 17.23 -1.32 -22.71
N ARG A 648 18.30 -2.12 -22.79
CA ARG A 648 18.50 -3.33 -21.97
C ARG A 648 19.88 -3.32 -21.35
N ALA A 649 19.96 -3.62 -20.06
CA ALA A 649 21.23 -3.81 -19.36
C ALA A 649 21.69 -5.27 -19.42
N VAL A 650 23.00 -5.46 -19.56
CA VAL A 650 23.70 -6.73 -19.42
C VAL A 650 24.72 -6.56 -18.30
N THR A 651 24.57 -7.31 -17.22
CA THR A 651 25.58 -7.40 -16.16
C THR A 651 26.65 -8.37 -16.62
N VAL A 652 27.90 -7.92 -16.58
CA VAL A 652 29.05 -8.70 -17.00
C VAL A 652 29.96 -8.86 -15.80
N THR A 653 30.23 -10.10 -15.44
CA THR A 653 31.14 -10.46 -14.35
C THR A 653 32.42 -10.97 -14.98
N GLU A 654 33.50 -10.29 -14.67
CA GLU A 654 34.84 -10.79 -14.89
C GLU A 654 35.13 -11.90 -13.89
N ALA A 655 35.51 -13.08 -14.38
CA ALA A 655 35.89 -14.22 -13.58
C ALA A 655 37.40 -14.30 -13.54
N ASP A 656 37.96 -13.98 -12.39
CA ASP A 656 39.38 -14.02 -12.13
C ASP A 656 39.91 -15.47 -12.15
N GLN A 657 41.07 -15.70 -12.76
CA GLN A 657 41.71 -17.02 -12.87
C GLN A 657 42.84 -17.25 -11.85
N GLN A 658 43.20 -16.24 -11.08
CA GLN A 658 44.33 -16.27 -10.18
C GLN A 658 44.00 -17.12 -8.95
N ASP A 659 44.97 -17.95 -8.59
CA ASP A 659 44.96 -18.80 -7.42
C ASP A 659 44.73 -17.92 -6.17
N LEU A 660 43.61 -18.13 -5.48
CA LEU A 660 43.23 -17.38 -4.29
C LEU A 660 43.29 -18.30 -3.08
N ALA A 661 44.23 -18.01 -2.18
CA ALA A 661 44.30 -18.65 -0.89
C ALA A 661 42.98 -18.47 -0.13
N PRO A 662 42.49 -19.46 0.63
CA PRO A 662 41.19 -19.36 1.25
C PRO A 662 41.12 -18.22 2.27
N VAL A 663 39.99 -17.52 2.32
CA VAL A 663 39.69 -16.48 3.31
C VAL A 663 38.28 -16.73 3.86
N ILE A 664 38.16 -16.84 5.19
CA ILE A 664 36.87 -17.00 5.86
C ILE A 664 36.21 -15.63 5.95
N THR A 665 34.98 -15.51 5.46
CA THR A 665 34.20 -14.26 5.40
C THR A 665 33.05 -14.23 6.43
N SER A 666 32.64 -15.38 6.95
CA SER A 666 31.61 -15.48 7.98
C SER A 666 32.13 -15.13 9.38
N THR A 667 31.24 -14.68 10.26
CA THR A 667 31.54 -14.46 11.69
C THR A 667 30.94 -15.58 12.53
N ALA A 668 31.71 -16.16 13.44
CA ALA A 668 31.29 -17.32 14.21
C ALA A 668 30.23 -17.01 15.27
N LEU A 669 29.27 -17.95 15.43
CA LEU A 669 28.32 -17.93 16.53
C LEU A 669 29.01 -18.41 17.82
N THR A 670 29.12 -17.55 18.83
CA THR A 670 29.94 -17.79 20.03
C THR A 670 29.13 -18.22 21.27
N THR A 671 27.85 -18.52 21.11
CA THR A 671 26.97 -18.99 22.19
C THR A 671 26.20 -20.23 21.77
N ALA A 672 25.94 -21.11 22.73
CA ALA A 672 25.07 -22.28 22.55
C ALA A 672 24.38 -22.62 23.87
N VAL A 673 23.32 -23.44 23.80
CA VAL A 673 22.56 -23.89 24.96
C VAL A 673 22.61 -25.41 25.01
N VAL A 674 22.78 -25.98 26.22
CA VAL A 674 22.79 -27.43 26.42
C VAL A 674 21.50 -28.06 25.88
N GLY A 675 21.62 -29.14 25.10
CA GLY A 675 20.50 -29.86 24.50
C GLY A 675 20.07 -29.33 23.13
N ASN A 676 20.46 -28.10 22.77
CA ASN A 676 20.02 -27.47 21.53
C ASN A 676 20.98 -27.71 20.35
N PRO A 677 20.46 -27.83 19.11
CA PRO A 677 21.30 -27.91 17.93
C PRO A 677 22.02 -26.58 17.70
N TYR A 678 23.35 -26.60 17.80
CA TYR A 678 24.25 -25.56 17.32
C TYR A 678 24.55 -25.79 15.83
N ARG A 679 24.27 -24.78 15.00
CA ARG A 679 24.60 -24.75 13.57
C ARG A 679 25.33 -23.46 13.25
N TYR A 680 26.40 -23.56 12.45
CA TYR A 680 27.12 -22.40 11.95
C TYR A 680 27.66 -22.71 10.56
N ASP A 681 27.24 -21.94 9.56
CA ASP A 681 27.76 -22.02 8.19
C ASP A 681 29.04 -21.20 8.08
N VAL A 682 30.18 -21.90 7.97
CA VAL A 682 31.46 -21.25 7.72
C VAL A 682 31.53 -20.91 6.23
N GLU A 683 31.50 -19.62 5.91
CA GLU A 683 31.66 -19.14 4.54
C GLU A 683 33.11 -18.77 4.31
N ALA A 684 33.69 -19.28 3.22
CA ALA A 684 35.01 -18.89 2.78
C ALA A 684 35.09 -18.73 1.27
N GLN A 685 35.87 -17.75 0.84
CA GLN A 685 36.28 -17.56 -0.54
C GLN A 685 37.61 -18.28 -0.78
N GLY A 686 37.85 -18.76 -1.99
CA GLY A 686 39.14 -19.30 -2.42
C GLY A 686 39.04 -20.00 -3.77
N ARG A 687 40.15 -20.00 -4.51
CA ARG A 687 40.27 -20.62 -5.83
C ARG A 687 41.52 -21.50 -5.86
N PRO A 688 41.41 -22.82 -6.11
CA PRO A 688 40.19 -23.62 -6.28
C PRO A 688 39.27 -23.60 -5.06
N ALA A 689 38.02 -24.08 -5.23
CA ALA A 689 36.99 -24.07 -4.19
C ALA A 689 37.53 -24.61 -2.85
N PRO A 690 37.31 -23.90 -1.72
CA PRO A 690 37.87 -24.32 -0.45
C PRO A 690 37.19 -25.57 0.11
N THR A 691 37.93 -26.29 0.94
CA THR A 691 37.46 -27.42 1.74
C THR A 691 37.61 -27.08 3.22
N TYR A 692 36.61 -27.50 4.00
CA TYR A 692 36.45 -27.11 5.40
C TYR A 692 36.79 -28.27 6.33
N SER A 693 37.43 -27.97 7.46
CA SER A 693 37.77 -28.96 8.47
C SER A 693 37.81 -28.34 9.86
N LEU A 694 37.48 -29.13 10.88
CA LEU A 694 37.66 -28.75 12.28
C LEU A 694 39.02 -29.29 12.75
N THR A 695 39.92 -28.40 13.15
CA THR A 695 41.21 -28.80 13.73
C THR A 695 41.15 -28.85 15.26
N THR A 696 40.27 -28.07 15.86
CA THR A 696 39.92 -28.15 17.29
C THR A 696 38.40 -28.09 17.39
N SER A 697 37.79 -29.03 18.10
CA SER A 697 36.34 -29.05 18.33
C SER A 697 35.98 -29.92 19.54
N PRO A 698 34.83 -29.69 20.19
CA PRO A 698 34.34 -30.58 21.24
C PRO A 698 33.87 -31.93 20.67
N PRO A 699 33.79 -32.99 21.50
CA PRO A 699 33.24 -34.28 21.09
C PRO A 699 31.83 -34.15 20.48
N GLY A 700 31.61 -34.82 19.35
CA GLY A 700 30.32 -34.86 18.65
C GLY A 700 30.04 -33.67 17.73
N MET A 701 30.92 -32.65 17.68
CA MET A 701 30.84 -31.59 16.67
C MET A 701 31.39 -32.08 15.33
N SER A 702 30.75 -31.71 14.24
CA SER A 702 31.15 -32.04 12.88
C SER A 702 31.05 -30.82 11.97
N ILE A 703 31.80 -30.82 10.86
CA ILE A 703 31.70 -29.85 9.78
C ILE A 703 31.56 -30.57 8.45
N ASP A 704 30.68 -30.09 7.57
CA ASP A 704 30.64 -30.56 6.19
C ASP A 704 31.83 -29.98 5.39
N ALA A 705 32.62 -30.85 4.78
CA ALA A 705 33.86 -30.45 4.12
C ALA A 705 33.66 -29.65 2.82
N ALA A 706 32.47 -29.68 2.23
CA ALA A 706 32.12 -28.97 1.01
C ALA A 706 31.31 -27.69 1.30
N THR A 707 30.39 -27.73 2.26
CA THR A 707 29.49 -26.60 2.54
C THR A 707 29.93 -25.72 3.70
N GLY A 708 30.84 -26.18 4.56
CA GLY A 708 31.26 -25.43 5.75
C GLY A 708 30.26 -25.45 6.92
N LEU A 709 29.15 -26.19 6.80
CA LEU A 709 28.13 -26.28 7.86
C LEU A 709 28.66 -27.06 9.07
N ILE A 710 28.86 -26.37 10.18
CA ILE A 710 29.08 -26.98 11.50
C ILE A 710 27.74 -27.46 12.07
N SER A 711 27.72 -28.68 12.60
CA SER A 711 26.58 -29.24 13.34
C SER A 711 27.05 -29.86 14.65
N TRP A 712 26.41 -29.47 15.74
CA TRP A 712 26.70 -29.98 17.09
C TRP A 712 25.49 -29.85 18.01
N THR A 713 25.40 -30.67 19.05
CA THR A 713 24.43 -30.51 20.13
C THR A 713 25.19 -30.67 21.45
N PRO A 714 25.51 -29.59 22.18
CA PRO A 714 26.20 -29.69 23.46
C PRO A 714 25.34 -30.42 24.49
N THR A 715 25.97 -31.25 25.31
CA THR A 715 25.28 -31.98 26.40
C THR A 715 25.59 -31.43 27.78
N THR A 716 26.48 -30.44 27.90
CA THR A 716 26.92 -29.88 29.19
C THR A 716 27.37 -28.43 29.01
N ALA A 717 27.08 -27.58 30.00
CA ALA A 717 27.48 -26.18 30.01
C ALA A 717 28.99 -26.09 30.18
N MET A 718 29.65 -25.37 29.27
CA MET A 718 31.10 -25.27 29.19
C MET A 718 31.50 -24.18 28.20
N THR A 719 32.72 -23.69 28.29
CA THR A 719 33.33 -22.93 27.20
C THR A 719 34.23 -23.87 26.41
N VAL A 720 34.02 -23.96 25.09
CA VAL A 720 34.83 -24.78 24.18
C VAL A 720 35.46 -23.91 23.11
N GLU A 721 36.73 -24.17 22.82
CA GLU A 721 37.39 -23.58 21.66
C GLU A 721 37.08 -24.41 20.41
N VAL A 722 36.74 -23.72 19.34
CA VAL A 722 36.55 -24.29 18.01
C VAL A 722 37.53 -23.60 17.06
N VAL A 723 38.29 -24.40 16.33
CA VAL A 723 39.21 -23.93 15.30
C VAL A 723 38.80 -24.56 13.98
N VAL A 724 38.30 -23.73 13.07
CA VAL A 724 37.99 -24.11 11.70
C VAL A 724 39.20 -23.80 10.83
N ARG A 725 39.63 -24.79 10.04
CA ARG A 725 40.68 -24.64 9.05
C ARG A 725 40.11 -24.86 7.66
N VAL A 726 40.30 -23.87 6.81
CA VAL A 726 39.83 -23.87 5.42
C VAL A 726 41.05 -23.91 4.49
N VAL A 727 41.06 -24.89 3.58
CA VAL A 727 42.18 -25.12 2.65
C VAL A 727 41.71 -25.26 1.22
N ASN A 728 42.54 -24.83 0.29
CA ASN A 728 42.55 -25.29 -1.08
C ASN A 728 44.00 -25.60 -1.48
N THR A 729 44.30 -25.71 -2.77
CA THR A 729 45.66 -25.96 -3.26
C THR A 729 46.60 -24.75 -3.14
N VAL A 730 46.09 -23.60 -2.71
CA VAL A 730 46.79 -22.31 -2.61
C VAL A 730 47.02 -21.96 -1.13
N SER A 731 48.20 -21.44 -0.81
CA SER A 731 48.58 -21.07 0.57
C SER A 731 48.51 -19.56 0.78
N PRO A 732 48.21 -19.07 2.00
CA PRO A 732 48.01 -19.84 3.25
C PRO A 732 46.58 -20.37 3.43
N ALA A 733 46.43 -21.41 4.26
CA ALA A 733 45.10 -21.82 4.74
C ALA A 733 44.47 -20.70 5.60
N ALA A 734 43.16 -20.47 5.47
CA ALA A 734 42.44 -19.65 6.44
C ALA A 734 42.16 -20.46 7.71
N THR A 735 42.25 -19.79 8.85
CA THR A 735 41.90 -20.36 10.15
C THR A 735 41.01 -19.36 10.88
N GLN A 736 39.88 -19.83 11.41
CA GLN A 736 39.02 -19.07 12.30
C GLN A 736 38.98 -19.78 13.64
N THR A 737 39.46 -19.10 14.68
CA THR A 737 39.40 -19.56 16.07
C THR A 737 38.35 -18.77 16.82
N PHE A 738 37.46 -19.46 17.50
CA PHE A 738 36.45 -18.83 18.34
C PHE A 738 36.12 -19.71 19.54
N SER A 739 35.61 -19.09 20.61
CA SER A 739 35.12 -19.80 21.78
C SER A 739 33.59 -19.79 21.77
N ILE A 740 32.99 -20.97 21.89
CA ILE A 740 31.56 -21.10 22.14
C ILE A 740 31.35 -21.18 23.64
N THR A 741 30.61 -20.23 24.20
CA THR A 741 30.12 -20.30 25.57
C THR A 741 28.80 -21.06 25.56
N VAL A 742 28.85 -22.33 25.95
CA VAL A 742 27.66 -23.14 26.18
C VAL A 742 27.14 -22.84 27.58
N LYS A 743 25.93 -22.31 27.65
CA LYS A 743 25.24 -22.11 28.92
C LYS A 743 24.30 -23.28 29.19
N ALA A 744 24.03 -23.50 30.47
CA ALA A 744 22.86 -24.26 30.84
C ALA A 744 21.64 -23.47 30.35
N ASP A 745 20.66 -24.20 29.87
CA ASP A 745 19.35 -23.68 29.51
C ASP A 745 18.75 -22.91 30.70
N GLU A 746 18.31 -21.68 30.45
CA GLU A 746 17.66 -20.85 31.46
C GLU A 746 16.15 -21.13 31.42
N ALA A 747 15.46 -20.94 32.54
CA ALA A 747 14.00 -21.09 32.51
C ALA A 747 13.39 -19.93 31.71
N PRO A 748 12.29 -20.17 30.97
CA PRO A 748 11.70 -19.15 30.10
C PRO A 748 11.16 -18.00 30.93
N VAL A 749 10.99 -16.84 30.30
CA VAL A 749 10.32 -15.69 30.91
C VAL A 749 8.93 -15.55 30.31
N ALA A 750 7.91 -15.71 31.15
CA ALA A 750 6.52 -15.47 30.78
C ALA A 750 6.23 -13.96 30.77
N VAL A 751 5.89 -13.39 29.61
CA VAL A 751 5.47 -12.00 29.50
C VAL A 751 3.99 -11.95 29.14
N LEU A 752 3.14 -11.65 30.11
CA LEU A 752 1.71 -11.51 29.86
C LEU A 752 1.43 -10.12 29.31
N THR A 753 1.21 -10.05 28.00
CA THR A 753 1.01 -8.81 27.26
C THR A 753 -0.41 -8.28 27.46
N ARG A 754 -1.42 -9.16 27.40
CA ARG A 754 -2.78 -8.86 27.87
C ARG A 754 -3.45 -10.11 28.46
N PRO A 755 -4.37 -9.95 29.43
CA PRO A 755 -4.77 -8.69 30.02
C PRO A 755 -3.67 -8.14 30.94
N THR A 756 -3.64 -6.82 31.05
CA THR A 756 -2.75 -6.09 31.96
C THR A 756 -3.31 -6.07 33.39
N ALA A 757 -2.46 -5.75 34.38
CA ALA A 757 -2.91 -5.67 35.77
C ALA A 757 -4.04 -4.64 35.94
N GLU A 758 -5.12 -5.08 36.59
CA GLU A 758 -6.38 -4.37 36.84
C GLU A 758 -7.21 -4.04 35.60
N GLU A 759 -6.86 -4.62 34.45
CA GLU A 759 -7.61 -4.43 33.22
C GLU A 759 -9.06 -4.91 33.37
N ARG A 760 -10.00 -4.07 32.92
CA ARG A 760 -11.41 -4.44 32.83
C ARG A 760 -11.68 -5.21 31.54
N VAL A 761 -12.10 -6.46 31.68
CA VAL A 761 -12.42 -7.38 30.58
C VAL A 761 -13.89 -7.79 30.68
N SER A 762 -14.57 -8.01 29.56
CA SER A 762 -15.96 -8.50 29.57
C SER A 762 -16.36 -9.05 28.21
N GLY A 763 -17.35 -9.95 28.19
CA GLY A 763 -17.89 -10.51 26.96
C GLY A 763 -17.13 -11.74 26.45
N ALA A 764 -17.54 -12.23 25.29
CA ALA A 764 -17.11 -13.52 24.73
C ALA A 764 -15.79 -13.46 23.93
N SER A 765 -15.12 -12.32 23.93
CA SER A 765 -13.98 -12.05 23.05
C SER A 765 -12.93 -11.15 23.70
N ALA A 766 -12.61 -11.39 24.98
CA ALA A 766 -11.53 -10.70 25.66
C ALA A 766 -10.16 -11.17 25.16
N GLU A 767 -9.14 -10.34 25.39
CA GLU A 767 -7.75 -10.68 25.10
C GLU A 767 -7.13 -11.42 26.29
N PHE A 768 -6.44 -12.52 26.00
CA PHE A 768 -5.56 -13.20 26.94
C PHE A 768 -4.42 -13.86 26.16
N TYR A 769 -3.28 -13.18 26.05
CA TYR A 769 -2.13 -13.58 25.27
C TYR A 769 -0.84 -13.02 25.86
N GLY A 770 0.28 -13.68 25.57
CA GLY A 770 1.58 -13.29 26.06
C GLY A 770 2.71 -13.86 25.23
N ASP A 771 3.90 -13.35 25.49
CA ASP A 771 5.14 -13.69 24.83
C ASP A 771 6.00 -14.57 25.75
N CYS A 772 6.80 -15.43 25.12
CA CYS A 772 7.81 -16.21 25.81
C CYS A 772 9.19 -15.77 25.36
N ILE A 773 10.01 -15.33 26.32
CA ILE A 773 11.41 -14.97 26.06
C ILE A 773 12.29 -16.05 26.67
N ASP A 774 13.07 -16.74 25.84
CA ASP A 774 13.88 -17.87 26.28
C ASP A 774 15.10 -18.06 25.37
N ASP A 775 16.18 -18.64 25.90
CA ASP A 775 17.42 -18.90 25.14
C ASP A 775 17.40 -20.24 24.38
N SER A 776 16.45 -21.13 24.67
CA SER A 776 16.14 -22.34 23.90
C SER A 776 14.89 -22.23 23.03
N GLY A 777 14.05 -21.23 23.27
CA GLY A 777 12.77 -21.02 22.60
C GLY A 777 11.65 -21.81 23.27
N CYS A 778 10.40 -21.43 22.98
CA CYS A 778 9.25 -21.94 23.69
C CYS A 778 8.35 -22.83 22.84
N THR A 779 7.73 -23.81 23.49
CA THR A 779 6.93 -24.84 22.81
C THR A 779 5.45 -24.73 23.11
N ARG A 780 5.10 -24.20 24.30
CA ARG A 780 3.70 -23.98 24.66
C ARG A 780 3.52 -22.91 25.73
N ALA A 781 2.30 -22.40 25.82
CA ALA A 781 1.82 -21.65 26.96
C ALA A 781 0.50 -22.20 27.50
N GLU A 782 0.30 -22.04 28.80
CA GLU A 782 -0.84 -22.49 29.59
C GLU A 782 -1.52 -21.28 30.20
N PHE A 783 -2.85 -21.19 30.05
CA PHE A 783 -3.65 -20.07 30.48
C PHE A 783 -4.61 -20.49 31.59
N PHE A 784 -4.60 -19.76 32.70
CA PHE A 784 -5.44 -20.03 33.86
C PHE A 784 -6.30 -18.83 34.23
N VAL A 785 -7.47 -19.09 34.79
CA VAL A 785 -8.35 -18.10 35.41
C VAL A 785 -8.78 -18.63 36.77
N ASP A 786 -8.57 -17.86 37.83
CA ASP A 786 -8.78 -18.22 39.24
C ASP A 786 -8.19 -19.60 39.62
N GLY A 787 -6.98 -19.87 39.11
CA GLY A 787 -6.26 -21.13 39.35
C GLY A 787 -6.74 -22.33 38.52
N GLU A 788 -7.83 -22.22 37.76
CA GLU A 788 -8.28 -23.26 36.83
C GLU A 788 -7.58 -23.10 35.48
N GLN A 789 -6.92 -24.15 34.97
CA GLN A 789 -6.35 -24.12 33.62
C GLN A 789 -7.49 -24.18 32.60
N ARG A 790 -7.55 -23.18 31.73
CA ARG A 790 -8.63 -23.03 30.77
C ARG A 790 -8.19 -23.31 29.34
N TYR A 791 -6.92 -23.11 29.01
CA TYR A 791 -6.39 -23.34 27.67
C TYR A 791 -4.89 -23.65 27.65
N VAL A 792 -4.44 -24.38 26.63
CA VAL A 792 -3.03 -24.59 26.29
C VAL A 792 -2.85 -24.28 24.81
N ASP A 793 -1.84 -23.48 24.50
CA ASP A 793 -1.47 -23.10 23.16
C ASP A 793 -0.08 -23.66 22.83
N GLU A 794 0.03 -24.54 21.85
CA GLU A 794 1.28 -25.20 21.46
C GLU A 794 1.76 -24.65 20.11
N ARG A 795 2.88 -23.93 20.09
CA ARG A 795 3.49 -23.27 18.92
C ARG A 795 4.92 -22.84 19.21
N THR A 796 5.67 -22.43 18.18
CA THR A 796 7.12 -22.15 18.26
C THR A 796 7.50 -20.73 17.82
N ASP A 797 6.54 -19.84 17.62
CA ASP A 797 6.74 -18.43 17.26
C ASP A 797 6.88 -17.51 18.48
N ASN A 798 6.97 -18.10 19.68
CA ASN A 798 7.12 -17.45 20.99
C ASN A 798 5.98 -16.48 21.37
N HIS A 799 4.85 -16.49 20.65
CA HIS A 799 3.72 -15.60 20.88
C HIS A 799 2.40 -16.38 21.01
N PHE A 800 1.90 -16.52 22.23
CA PHE A 800 0.84 -17.46 22.59
C PHE A 800 -0.46 -16.78 22.97
N HIS A 801 -1.58 -17.42 22.66
CA HIS A 801 -2.93 -16.90 22.85
C HIS A 801 -3.86 -17.93 23.49
N PHE A 802 -4.67 -17.48 24.42
CA PHE A 802 -5.84 -18.23 24.87
C PHE A 802 -6.76 -18.46 23.68
N GLY A 803 -7.13 -19.72 23.40
CA GLY A 803 -7.97 -20.08 22.26
C GLY A 803 -7.26 -20.07 20.90
N GLY A 804 -5.93 -19.94 20.87
CA GLY A 804 -5.09 -20.09 19.68
C GLY A 804 -5.01 -18.86 18.76
N GLU A 805 -5.76 -17.79 19.04
CA GLU A 805 -5.71 -16.51 18.33
C GLU A 805 -6.12 -15.38 19.30
N HIS A 806 -5.84 -14.11 18.96
CA HIS A 806 -6.33 -12.95 19.71
C HIS A 806 -7.87 -12.94 19.86
N ASN A 807 -8.35 -12.33 20.95
CA ASN A 807 -9.78 -12.13 21.25
C ASN A 807 -10.63 -13.41 21.39
N ARG A 808 -10.06 -14.52 21.87
CA ARG A 808 -10.77 -15.80 22.06
C ARG A 808 -11.07 -16.15 23.52
N TRP A 809 -10.74 -15.29 24.47
CA TRP A 809 -11.07 -15.53 25.87
C TRP A 809 -12.51 -15.11 26.17
N ASP A 810 -13.39 -16.09 26.34
CA ASP A 810 -14.78 -15.85 26.77
C ASP A 810 -14.81 -15.65 28.30
N THR A 811 -15.27 -14.48 28.73
CA THR A 811 -15.42 -14.12 30.15
C THR A 811 -16.87 -14.17 30.62
N THR A 812 -17.82 -14.56 29.75
CA THR A 812 -19.26 -14.53 30.05
C THR A 812 -19.69 -15.59 31.06
N ASP A 813 -18.87 -16.63 31.26
CA ASP A 813 -19.06 -17.65 32.28
C ASP A 813 -18.44 -17.28 33.64
N LEU A 814 -17.70 -16.16 33.70
CA LEU A 814 -17.11 -15.63 34.93
C LEU A 814 -18.08 -14.66 35.63
N ALA A 815 -18.03 -14.64 36.97
CA ALA A 815 -18.84 -13.71 37.76
C ALA A 815 -18.32 -12.27 37.62
N PRO A 816 -19.15 -11.22 37.66
CA PRO A 816 -18.64 -9.85 37.66
C PRO A 816 -17.82 -9.55 38.93
N GLY A 817 -16.57 -9.10 38.79
CA GLY A 817 -15.66 -8.85 39.94
C GLY A 817 -14.18 -9.01 39.59
N GLY A 818 -13.30 -9.05 40.61
CA GLY A 818 -11.88 -9.30 40.41
C GLY A 818 -11.57 -10.78 40.19
N HIS A 819 -10.71 -11.09 39.21
CA HIS A 819 -10.23 -12.44 38.89
C HIS A 819 -8.70 -12.46 38.80
N LEU A 820 -8.09 -13.60 39.08
CA LEU A 820 -6.65 -13.80 38.82
C LEU A 820 -6.49 -14.55 37.50
N VAL A 821 -5.63 -14.04 36.63
CA VAL A 821 -5.30 -14.72 35.38
C VAL A 821 -3.82 -14.96 35.31
N LYS A 822 -3.46 -16.20 34.97
CA LYS A 822 -2.08 -16.65 34.96
C LYS A 822 -1.69 -17.15 33.59
N PHE A 823 -0.55 -16.70 33.12
CA PHE A 823 0.06 -17.12 31.88
C PHE A 823 1.38 -17.80 32.20
N ALA A 824 1.46 -19.09 31.89
CA ALA A 824 2.66 -19.87 32.08
C ALA A 824 3.20 -20.33 30.73
N VAL A 825 4.51 -20.31 30.57
CA VAL A 825 5.19 -20.72 29.35
C VAL A 825 6.15 -21.85 29.65
N VAL A 826 6.35 -22.73 28.66
CA VAL A 826 7.24 -23.87 28.74
C VAL A 826 8.20 -23.82 27.56
N ASP A 827 9.49 -23.93 27.86
CA ASP A 827 10.56 -23.92 26.86
C ASP A 827 10.66 -25.27 26.10
N THR A 828 11.69 -25.43 25.27
CA THR A 828 11.96 -26.68 24.53
C THR A 828 12.54 -27.80 25.37
N ALA A 829 13.16 -27.49 26.51
CA ALA A 829 13.73 -28.46 27.45
C ALA A 829 12.74 -28.87 28.56
N GLY A 830 11.58 -28.23 28.63
CA GLY A 830 10.52 -28.47 29.58
C GLY A 830 10.59 -27.63 30.85
N ASN A 831 11.47 -26.62 30.96
CA ASN A 831 11.39 -25.69 32.08
C ASN A 831 10.18 -24.78 31.90
N ARG A 832 9.62 -24.35 33.02
CA ARG A 832 8.35 -23.64 33.07
C ARG A 832 8.46 -22.43 33.97
N ASN A 833 7.91 -21.32 33.51
CA ASN A 833 7.77 -20.11 34.29
C ASN A 833 6.41 -19.47 34.06
N GLU A 834 5.97 -18.62 34.97
CA GLU A 834 4.63 -18.05 34.93
C GLU A 834 4.57 -16.63 35.47
N VAL A 835 3.57 -15.90 34.98
CA VAL A 835 3.20 -14.57 35.45
C VAL A 835 1.70 -14.54 35.72
N GLU A 836 1.30 -13.92 36.82
CA GLU A 836 -0.09 -13.79 37.21
C GLU A 836 -0.44 -12.32 37.43
N VAL A 837 -1.60 -11.92 36.94
CA VAL A 837 -2.15 -10.57 37.14
C VAL A 837 -3.59 -10.65 37.56
N LYS A 838 -4.01 -9.67 38.37
CA LYS A 838 -5.43 -9.46 38.70
C LYS A 838 -6.10 -8.71 37.56
N VAL A 839 -7.29 -9.13 37.16
CA VAL A 839 -8.14 -8.45 36.17
C VAL A 839 -9.54 -8.26 36.73
N CYS A 840 -10.35 -7.44 36.07
CA CYS A 840 -11.71 -7.17 36.51
C CYS A 840 -12.72 -7.54 35.44
N VAL A 841 -13.55 -8.54 35.70
CA VAL A 841 -14.57 -9.00 34.77
C VAL A 841 -15.85 -8.18 34.96
N GLY A 842 -16.34 -7.55 33.89
CA GLY A 842 -17.59 -6.79 33.87
C GLY A 842 -17.59 -5.54 34.77
N ASP A 843 -18.78 -5.15 35.24
CA ASP A 843 -19.00 -3.94 36.06
C ASP A 843 -18.92 -4.20 37.58
N GLY A 844 -18.42 -5.38 38.00
CA GLY A 844 -18.29 -5.75 39.40
C GLY A 844 -17.21 -4.97 40.17
N ASP A 845 -17.15 -5.18 41.49
CA ASP A 845 -16.13 -4.61 42.35
C ASP A 845 -14.77 -5.30 42.12
N CYS A 846 -13.81 -4.58 41.53
CA CYS A 846 -12.47 -5.09 41.20
C CYS A 846 -11.56 -5.28 42.43
N THR A 847 -12.03 -4.95 43.63
CA THR A 847 -11.29 -5.13 44.88
C THR A 847 -11.55 -6.49 45.54
N LEU A 848 -12.61 -7.19 45.12
CA LEU A 848 -12.95 -8.52 45.60
C LEU A 848 -12.41 -9.56 44.62
N VAL A 849 -11.31 -10.24 45.00
CA VAL A 849 -10.96 -11.53 44.40
C VAL A 849 -11.74 -12.60 45.19
N PRO A 850 -12.51 -13.50 44.55
CA PRO A 850 -13.08 -14.64 45.24
C PRO A 850 -11.98 -15.39 46.00
N GLN A 851 -12.05 -15.43 47.32
CA GLN A 851 -11.14 -16.23 48.13
C GLN A 851 -11.43 -17.71 47.81
N GLY A 852 -10.54 -18.35 47.04
CA GLY A 852 -10.46 -19.81 46.97
C GLY A 852 -10.22 -20.39 48.38
N PRO A 853 -10.49 -21.69 48.59
CA PRO A 853 -10.41 -22.30 49.92
C PRO A 853 -8.98 -22.18 50.50
N PRO A 854 -8.84 -22.14 51.84
CA PRO A 854 -7.56 -21.88 52.49
C PRO A 854 -6.53 -22.94 52.12
N ASP A 855 -5.39 -22.47 51.64
CA ASP A 855 -4.22 -23.26 51.34
C ASP A 855 -3.71 -23.95 52.62
N ALA A 856 -3.53 -25.25 52.54
CA ALA A 856 -3.02 -26.08 53.62
C ALA A 856 -1.62 -26.57 53.22
N GLY A 857 -0.58 -25.84 53.65
CA GLY A 857 0.78 -26.33 53.48
C GLY A 857 1.87 -25.28 53.64
N SER A 858 2.42 -25.23 54.85
CA SER A 858 3.47 -24.35 55.35
C SER A 858 4.91 -24.61 54.83
N GLU A 859 5.60 -23.50 54.52
CA GLU A 859 6.99 -23.09 54.94
C GLU A 859 8.23 -23.84 54.40
N PRO A 860 9.47 -23.27 54.44
CA PRO A 860 9.88 -21.88 54.75
C PRO A 860 10.97 -21.23 53.86
N ASP A 861 11.01 -19.90 54.03
CA ASP A 861 12.04 -18.87 53.81
C ASP A 861 13.54 -19.24 54.00
N ALA A 862 14.42 -18.57 53.25
CA ALA A 862 15.82 -18.34 53.64
C ALA A 862 16.45 -17.10 52.96
N GLY A 863 16.29 -15.93 53.60
CA GLY A 863 17.37 -14.98 53.89
C GLY A 863 17.82 -14.01 52.77
N SER A 864 18.48 -12.87 53.03
CA SER A 864 18.54 -11.90 54.13
C SER A 864 19.63 -10.88 53.74
N GLU A 865 19.26 -9.60 53.72
CA GLU A 865 20.07 -8.40 54.03
C GLU A 865 21.12 -7.85 53.01
N PRO A 866 21.46 -6.54 53.13
CA PRO A 866 21.80 -5.63 52.02
C PRO A 866 23.18 -4.94 52.17
N ASP A 867 23.43 -3.93 51.30
CA ASP A 867 24.00 -2.61 51.62
C ASP A 867 25.22 -2.13 50.78
N ALA A 868 25.21 -0.81 50.58
CA ALA A 868 26.32 0.14 50.45
C ALA A 868 27.13 0.27 49.14
N GLY A 869 27.15 1.51 48.62
CA GLY A 869 28.23 2.00 47.75
C GLY A 869 27.97 3.32 47.02
N ALA A 870 27.93 4.45 47.73
CA ALA A 870 28.00 5.80 47.16
C ALA A 870 29.47 6.24 46.93
N GLN A 871 29.75 7.06 45.89
CA GLN A 871 30.34 8.41 45.99
C GLN A 871 30.69 9.01 44.59
N PRO A 872 30.61 10.36 44.38
CA PRO A 872 30.58 11.06 43.09
C PRO A 872 31.81 11.98 42.84
N ASP A 873 31.60 13.04 42.02
CA ASP A 873 32.45 14.21 41.64
C ASP A 873 33.27 14.09 40.35
N ALA A 874 33.52 15.13 39.54
CA ALA A 874 33.02 16.50 39.39
C ALA A 874 33.70 17.11 38.15
N GLY A 875 33.10 18.12 37.52
CA GLY A 875 33.80 18.96 36.54
C GLY A 875 32.90 19.99 35.87
N ALA A 876 32.99 21.25 36.30
CA ALA A 876 32.14 22.36 35.87
C ALA A 876 32.97 23.52 35.26
N ARG A 877 32.43 24.10 34.15
CA ARG A 877 32.38 25.55 33.75
C ARG A 877 33.64 26.27 33.17
N PRO A 878 33.51 27.47 32.52
CA PRO A 878 32.46 27.98 31.59
C PRO A 878 32.91 28.96 30.42
N ASP A 879 31.93 29.29 29.55
CA ASP A 879 31.59 30.53 28.78
C ASP A 879 32.47 31.20 27.69
N ALA A 880 31.90 31.35 26.47
CA ALA A 880 31.48 32.63 25.84
C ALA A 880 30.74 32.42 24.50
N GLY A 881 29.54 33.03 24.32
CA GLY A 881 28.59 32.86 23.19
C GLY A 881 28.90 33.65 21.88
N PRO A 882 27.90 34.10 21.06
CA PRO A 882 26.45 34.17 21.37
C PRO A 882 25.45 33.88 20.19
N ILE A 883 24.19 33.58 20.58
CA ILE A 883 22.87 33.79 19.92
C ILE A 883 22.59 33.28 18.49
N LEU A 884 21.78 32.22 18.38
CA LEU A 884 20.74 32.09 17.35
C LEU A 884 19.45 31.57 17.97
N GLN A 885 18.34 32.17 17.54
CA GLN A 885 16.98 31.91 17.97
C GLN A 885 16.58 30.46 17.70
N SER A 886 15.92 29.83 18.67
CA SER A 886 15.25 28.55 18.55
C SER A 886 14.13 28.62 17.50
N PRO A 887 14.10 27.75 16.48
CA PRO A 887 12.86 27.41 15.79
C PRO A 887 11.98 26.64 16.76
N GLY A 888 10.71 27.02 16.82
CA GLY A 888 9.69 26.24 17.51
C GLY A 888 9.58 24.84 16.91
N GLU A 889 9.12 23.93 17.74
CA GLU A 889 8.77 22.55 17.41
C GLU A 889 7.96 22.50 16.11
N ASP A 890 8.58 21.98 15.05
CA ASP A 890 7.88 21.51 13.85
C ASP A 890 7.08 20.27 14.25
N ASP A 891 5.79 20.47 14.54
CA ASP A 891 4.78 19.42 14.48
C ASP A 891 4.61 19.00 13.01
N GLY A 892 5.60 18.25 12.52
CA GLY A 892 5.55 17.59 11.22
C GLY A 892 4.33 16.67 11.19
N CYS A 893 3.43 16.91 10.24
CA CYS A 893 2.37 15.98 9.85
C CYS A 893 2.98 14.67 9.33
N GLY A 894 3.49 13.85 10.24
CA GLY A 894 3.55 12.41 10.11
C GLY A 894 2.18 11.86 10.49
N CYS A 895 1.68 10.90 9.73
CA CYS A 895 0.38 10.25 9.96
C CYS A 895 0.39 9.33 11.20
N GLY A 896 0.90 9.82 12.34
CA GLY A 896 0.74 9.22 13.66
C GLY A 896 -0.68 9.46 14.16
N ALA A 897 -1.39 8.40 14.51
CA ALA A 897 -2.69 8.51 15.17
C ALA A 897 -2.52 9.27 16.49
N ALA A 898 -3.06 10.50 16.58
CA ALA A 898 -3.19 11.19 17.86
C ALA A 898 -4.29 10.51 18.70
N PRO A 899 -4.08 10.31 20.02
CA PRO A 899 -5.06 9.69 20.90
C PRO A 899 -6.25 10.62 21.12
N VAL A 900 -7.45 10.04 21.08
CA VAL A 900 -8.72 10.73 21.32
C VAL A 900 -8.79 11.18 22.79
N GLY A 901 -8.70 12.50 23.04
CA GLY A 901 -8.96 13.08 24.36
C GLY A 901 -10.43 13.50 24.51
N PRO A 902 -11.16 13.12 25.58
CA PRO A 902 -12.58 13.37 25.67
C PRO A 902 -12.89 14.79 26.17
N LEU A 903 -13.60 15.57 25.32
CA LEU A 903 -14.43 16.69 25.74
C LEU A 903 -15.61 16.16 26.57
N ALA A 904 -15.41 15.98 27.87
CA ALA A 904 -16.47 15.61 28.81
C ALA A 904 -16.29 16.27 30.19
N TRP A 905 -16.08 17.59 30.26
CA TRP A 905 -15.97 18.29 31.56
C TRP A 905 -16.64 19.68 31.66
N VAL A 906 -17.62 20.01 30.81
CA VAL A 906 -18.37 21.28 30.95
C VAL A 906 -19.84 21.10 31.40
N ALA A 907 -20.38 19.87 31.43
CA ALA A 907 -21.74 19.63 31.91
C ALA A 907 -21.87 19.37 33.43
N LEU A 908 -20.76 19.21 34.17
CA LEU A 908 -20.80 18.89 35.62
C LEU A 908 -20.45 20.06 36.57
N ALA A 909 -20.09 21.24 36.04
CA ALA A 909 -19.86 22.43 36.88
C ALA A 909 -21.14 23.19 37.26
N ALA A 910 -22.28 22.91 36.61
CA ALA A 910 -23.55 23.60 36.87
C ALA A 910 -24.45 22.93 37.94
N LEU A 911 -24.05 21.77 38.50
CA LEU A 911 -24.83 21.06 39.54
C LEU A 911 -24.17 21.04 40.93
N ALA A 912 -22.98 21.63 41.08
CA ALA A 912 -22.26 21.71 42.36
C ALA A 912 -22.43 23.05 43.12
N MET A 913 -23.29 23.97 42.64
CA MET A 913 -23.58 25.26 43.31
C MET A 913 -25.03 25.40 43.82
N SER A 914 -25.66 24.32 44.29
CA SER A 914 -26.98 24.41 44.97
C SER A 914 -27.11 23.66 46.29
N ARG A 915 -26.03 23.08 46.85
CA ARG A 915 -26.09 22.42 48.18
C ARG A 915 -24.93 22.79 49.12
N ARG A 916 -24.77 24.08 49.42
CA ARG A 916 -24.20 24.53 50.70
C ARG A 916 -24.85 25.84 51.15
N ARG A 917 -26.05 25.74 51.72
CA ARG A 917 -26.59 26.65 52.76
C ARG A 917 -27.93 26.11 53.27
N ARG A 918 -27.89 25.38 54.40
CA ARG A 918 -28.83 25.50 55.53
C ARG A 918 -28.56 24.41 56.58
N ARG A 919 -27.87 24.79 57.65
CA ARG A 919 -28.18 24.42 59.03
C ARG A 919 -27.75 25.60 59.92
N GLN A 920 -28.74 26.17 60.61
CA GLN A 920 -28.68 27.05 61.81
C GLN A 920 -28.00 28.42 61.58
N ASP A 921 -28.64 29.57 61.70
CA ASP A 921 -29.89 30.02 62.35
C ASP A 921 -30.70 30.95 61.42
#